data_AF-A0A3M1ZVL0-F1
#
_entry.id   AF-A0A3M1ZVL0-F1
#
_cell.length_a   1.000
_cell.length_b   1.000
_cell.length_c   1.000
_cell.angle_alpha   90.00
_cell.angle_beta   90.00
_cell.angle_gamma   90.00
#
_symmetry.space_group_name_H-M   'P 1'
#
loop_
_entity.id
_entity.type
_entity.pdbx_description
1 polymer ?
#
loop_
_entity_poly.entity_id
_entity_poly.type
_entity_poly.pdbx_seq_one_letter_code
_entity_poly.pdbx_strand_id
1 'polypeptide(L)'
;MKDFVRRRTGAVWVLAFCLLALPAHAARLVSGVTALGVGADGRTPLGVAQSFPPDVTGLHAVADLADLPAGAEVEARWVAVDALETPDTVVLRSKTRLEQPGEARVHFSIELAEGKRFPAGRYRLEVAVNGEPAGSVPFRIAPRTGPGARPFGALYVALDLTPEGRPRGVTDELTADRKGWYGLATVDGLTAGQEVTGRWVYTGQPAAEGEVFAPQTVRIEQDGNQSIHFQVARNEGTWPEGWYRFEVFVDGELLAYEPFFVFPARGEPPAAPSPPADGSPAAGGGQTPRWAVFVYLDGDNNLEPFALKDLDEMERALPADGSVEVWVLVDRAEGYAEAEGNWTGARIYRVRPDPNEGIRSEVVAEAGELNMGDPATLRRFLGKGLAAVPARHRALILWDHGGGWSAHATDEKAPGAPEETDHLTLPELREALAGALEDAGQGPLDWVGFDMCLMAQMETAFELQGLARFVVASEAVEPGDGWPYERVLPLLARPELTPREAAAGIVDAFDASYRDREEVTVTLSALDLDRVGQAARALDALVGRIEQSLGAAWPALTRSLFFSVGFADLGDVRRGPKALASVDLGHAMANLARLSPAVGNSAEYRAFEEALGALVVRSRTSPRYRESRGVAVYAPFRKDLANPAYGQTRFARETRWAEVLAALHQAQARWDRAPRIDGIETVSLLRG
;
A
#
# COMPACT_ATOMS: atom_id res chain seq x y z
N MET A 1 -47.49 -34.67 40.66
CA MET A 1 -48.21 -35.37 39.58
C MET A 1 -47.29 -36.48 39.06
N LYS A 2 -47.35 -37.64 39.71
CA LYS A 2 -46.91 -38.92 39.14
C LYS A 2 -48.05 -39.39 38.24
N ASP A 3 -47.67 -40.18 37.24
CA ASP A 3 -48.48 -40.93 36.29
C ASP A 3 -48.65 -40.34 34.88
N PHE A 4 -48.31 -41.23 33.95
CA PHE A 4 -48.66 -41.32 32.54
C PHE A 4 -47.71 -40.70 31.50
N VAL A 5 -46.60 -41.32 31.04
CA VAL A 5 -46.37 -42.62 30.34
C VAL A 5 -46.28 -42.47 28.81
N ARG A 6 -45.06 -42.75 28.29
CA ARG A 6 -44.67 -43.42 27.00
C ARG A 6 -44.93 -42.64 25.68
N ARG A 7 -44.04 -42.56 24.67
CA ARG A 7 -42.79 -43.22 24.19
C ARG A 7 -42.04 -42.16 23.35
N ARG A 8 -40.73 -41.86 23.50
CA ARG A 8 -39.50 -42.51 22.99
C ARG A 8 -39.44 -42.80 21.48
N THR A 9 -38.62 -42.02 20.75
CA THR A 9 -37.26 -42.30 20.20
C THR A 9 -36.64 -40.95 19.77
N GLY A 10 -35.37 -40.58 19.93
CA GLY A 10 -34.17 -41.16 20.52
C GLY A 10 -32.96 -40.31 20.08
N ALA A 11 -32.19 -39.75 21.02
CA ALA A 11 -30.75 -39.45 20.93
C ALA A 11 -30.32 -38.76 22.24
N VAL A 12 -29.62 -39.51 23.09
CA VAL A 12 -28.98 -39.02 24.32
C VAL A 12 -27.54 -38.69 23.95
N TRP A 13 -27.10 -37.46 24.19
CA TRP A 13 -25.67 -37.14 24.30
C TRP A 13 -25.32 -37.08 25.78
N VAL A 14 -24.39 -37.96 26.17
CA VAL A 14 -23.79 -38.06 27.50
C VAL A 14 -22.79 -36.90 27.65
N LEU A 15 -22.96 -36.09 28.70
CA LEU A 15 -21.93 -35.17 29.16
C LEU A 15 -20.77 -35.98 29.76
N ALA A 16 -19.61 -35.94 29.11
CA ALA A 16 -18.34 -36.35 29.70
C ALA A 16 -17.70 -35.12 30.37
N PHE A 17 -17.42 -35.24 31.67
CA PHE A 17 -16.55 -34.34 32.41
C PHE A 17 -15.11 -34.51 31.91
N CYS A 18 -14.60 -33.56 31.13
CA CYS A 18 -13.17 -33.45 30.89
C CYS A 18 -12.54 -32.67 32.04
N LEU A 19 -11.73 -33.36 32.86
CA LEU A 19 -10.68 -32.72 33.64
C LEU A 19 -9.81 -31.90 32.67
N LEU A 20 -9.74 -30.59 32.87
CA LEU A 20 -8.79 -29.71 32.22
C LEU A 20 -7.38 -30.13 32.65
N ALA A 21 -6.77 -30.99 31.84
CA ALA A 21 -5.32 -31.09 31.80
C ALA A 21 -4.79 -29.71 31.39
N LEU A 22 -3.86 -29.15 32.16
CA LEU A 22 -3.02 -28.05 31.71
C LEU A 22 -2.50 -28.40 30.30
N PRO A 23 -2.49 -27.47 29.34
CA PRO A 23 -2.08 -27.78 27.98
C PRO A 23 -0.68 -28.42 28.04
N ALA A 24 -0.59 -29.65 27.52
CA ALA A 24 0.70 -30.23 27.22
C ALA A 24 1.43 -29.22 26.33
N HIS A 25 2.64 -28.83 26.74
CA HIS A 25 3.42 -27.84 26.00
C HIS A 25 3.59 -28.38 24.58
N ALA A 26 3.28 -27.57 23.57
CA ALA A 26 3.47 -27.96 22.19
C ALA A 26 4.97 -28.11 21.92
N ALA A 27 5.35 -29.19 21.23
CA ALA A 27 6.75 -29.43 20.86
C ALA A 27 7.31 -28.22 20.11
N ARG A 28 8.49 -27.75 20.49
CA ARG A 28 9.06 -26.51 19.96
C ARG A 28 10.56 -26.61 19.77
N LEU A 29 11.05 -25.85 18.80
CA LEU A 29 12.47 -25.59 18.59
C LEU A 29 12.96 -24.64 19.69
N VAL A 30 13.83 -25.14 20.56
CA VAL A 30 14.47 -24.33 21.62
C VAL A 30 15.65 -23.58 21.04
N SER A 31 16.47 -24.26 20.26
CA SER A 31 17.56 -23.64 19.50
C SER A 31 17.91 -24.50 18.29
N GLY A 32 18.51 -23.88 17.28
CA GLY A 32 19.01 -24.62 16.14
C GLY A 32 20.12 -23.85 15.45
N VAL A 33 21.10 -24.58 14.95
CA VAL A 33 22.25 -24.01 14.23
C VAL A 33 22.53 -24.80 12.97
N THR A 34 22.94 -24.10 11.93
CA THR A 34 23.51 -24.68 10.71
C THR A 34 25.02 -24.75 10.81
N ALA A 35 25.63 -25.78 10.21
CA ALA A 35 27.04 -26.10 10.32
C ALA A 35 27.59 -26.78 9.05
N LEU A 36 28.91 -26.74 8.87
CA LEU A 36 29.62 -27.43 7.78
C LEU A 36 29.80 -28.93 8.04
N GLY A 37 29.59 -29.39 9.28
CA GLY A 37 29.74 -30.78 9.66
C GLY A 37 29.20 -31.07 11.05
N VAL A 38 29.29 -32.34 11.46
CA VAL A 38 29.04 -32.80 12.83
C VAL A 38 30.19 -33.66 13.35
N GLY A 39 30.41 -33.64 14.66
CA GLY A 39 31.43 -34.42 15.35
C GLY A 39 31.15 -35.92 15.33
N ALA A 40 32.09 -36.71 15.86
CA ALA A 40 32.00 -38.18 15.87
C ALA A 40 30.82 -38.74 16.68
N ASP A 41 30.20 -37.92 17.53
CA ASP A 41 28.96 -38.24 18.25
C ASP A 41 27.69 -38.06 17.39
N GLY A 42 27.84 -37.56 16.16
CA GLY A 42 26.76 -37.28 15.21
C GLY A 42 25.83 -36.13 15.63
N ARG A 43 26.18 -35.37 16.68
CA ARG A 43 25.28 -34.36 17.28
C ARG A 43 25.97 -33.06 17.67
N THR A 44 27.30 -33.04 17.77
CA THR A 44 28.06 -31.81 18.04
C THR A 44 28.30 -31.06 16.72
N PRO A 45 27.77 -29.84 16.51
CA PRO A 45 27.96 -29.11 15.26
C PRO A 45 29.41 -28.62 15.12
N LEU A 46 30.01 -28.78 13.93
CA LEU A 46 31.35 -28.31 13.59
C LEU A 46 31.28 -27.27 12.48
N GLY A 47 31.96 -26.13 12.67
CA GLY A 47 31.90 -25.03 11.69
C GLY A 47 30.53 -24.39 11.62
N VAL A 48 29.95 -24.03 12.78
CA VAL A 48 28.66 -23.33 12.88
C VAL A 48 28.74 -21.99 12.15
N ALA A 49 27.80 -21.75 11.24
CA ALA A 49 27.70 -20.50 10.50
C ALA A 49 26.26 -20.22 10.10
N GLN A 50 25.89 -18.94 10.00
CA GLN A 50 24.62 -18.48 9.42
C GLN A 50 24.77 -18.07 7.95
N SER A 51 26.00 -18.07 7.42
CA SER A 51 26.33 -17.80 6.03
C SER A 51 27.40 -18.78 5.58
N PHE A 52 27.15 -19.50 4.47
CA PHE A 52 28.04 -20.51 3.93
C PHE A 52 28.65 -20.06 2.60
N PRO A 53 29.84 -20.55 2.25
CA PRO A 53 30.47 -20.21 0.98
C PRO A 53 29.70 -20.81 -0.21
N PRO A 54 29.81 -20.19 -1.40
CA PRO A 54 29.05 -20.57 -2.60
C PRO A 54 29.35 -21.97 -3.15
N ASP A 55 30.46 -22.58 -2.74
CA ASP A 55 30.92 -23.90 -3.18
C ASP A 55 30.56 -25.02 -2.20
N VAL A 56 29.79 -24.72 -1.15
CA VAL A 56 29.34 -25.73 -0.18
C VAL A 56 28.50 -26.81 -0.87
N THR A 57 28.88 -28.08 -0.70
CA THR A 57 28.20 -29.24 -1.31
C THR A 57 27.36 -30.03 -0.32
N GLY A 58 27.59 -29.83 0.99
CA GLY A 58 26.86 -30.46 2.07
C GLY A 58 26.65 -29.50 3.24
N LEU A 59 25.45 -29.51 3.81
CA LEU A 59 25.10 -28.71 4.99
C LEU A 59 24.55 -29.60 6.08
N HIS A 60 24.85 -29.25 7.31
CA HIS A 60 24.35 -29.90 8.51
C HIS A 60 23.57 -28.91 9.35
N ALA A 61 22.57 -29.40 10.08
CA ALA A 61 21.87 -28.62 11.08
C ALA A 61 21.65 -29.46 12.34
N VAL A 62 21.84 -28.84 13.49
CA VAL A 62 21.59 -29.45 14.80
C VAL A 62 20.51 -28.64 15.49
N ALA A 63 19.40 -29.30 15.85
CA ALA A 63 18.23 -28.69 16.47
C ALA A 63 17.99 -29.30 17.85
N ASP A 64 17.84 -28.44 18.86
CA ASP A 64 17.39 -28.79 20.20
C ASP A 64 15.89 -28.57 20.31
N LEU A 65 15.17 -29.65 20.54
CA LEU A 65 13.72 -29.68 20.66
C LEU A 65 13.32 -29.97 22.11
N ALA A 66 12.26 -29.33 22.57
CA ALA A 66 11.64 -29.59 23.86
C ALA A 66 10.17 -29.99 23.68
N ASP A 67 9.61 -30.55 24.75
CA ASP A 67 8.20 -30.90 24.87
C ASP A 67 7.74 -31.94 23.82
N LEU A 68 8.64 -32.85 23.41
CA LEU A 68 8.34 -33.88 22.42
C LEU A 68 7.41 -34.97 22.99
N PRO A 69 6.34 -35.35 22.27
CA PRO A 69 5.52 -36.50 22.65
C PRO A 69 6.26 -37.82 22.39
N ALA A 70 5.82 -38.90 23.05
CA ALA A 70 6.42 -40.22 22.85
C ALA A 70 6.18 -40.70 21.41
N GLY A 71 7.22 -41.19 20.74
CA GLY A 71 7.13 -41.67 19.36
C GLY A 71 7.06 -40.57 18.29
N ALA A 72 7.42 -39.32 18.63
CA ALA A 72 7.37 -38.15 17.75
C ALA A 72 8.13 -38.35 16.43
N GLU A 73 7.49 -38.01 15.31
CA GLU A 73 8.15 -37.87 14.01
C GLU A 73 8.62 -36.43 13.84
N VAL A 74 9.92 -36.23 13.67
CA VAL A 74 10.53 -34.93 13.42
C VAL A 74 10.90 -34.84 11.93
N GLU A 75 10.33 -33.86 11.25
CA GLU A 75 10.61 -33.55 9.84
C GLU A 75 11.44 -32.26 9.77
N ALA A 76 12.47 -32.29 8.92
CA ALA A 76 13.22 -31.11 8.53
C ALA A 76 13.01 -30.83 7.04
N ARG A 77 12.66 -29.57 6.71
CA ARG A 77 12.51 -29.09 5.33
C ARG A 77 13.53 -28.00 5.09
N TRP A 78 14.35 -28.18 4.06
CA TRP A 78 15.30 -27.17 3.61
C TRP A 78 14.61 -26.34 2.54
N VAL A 79 14.28 -25.10 2.85
CA VAL A 79 13.48 -24.21 2.00
C VAL A 79 14.35 -23.10 1.46
N ALA A 80 14.39 -22.95 0.14
CA ALA A 80 15.01 -21.80 -0.52
C ALA A 80 14.03 -20.63 -0.46
N VAL A 81 14.43 -19.52 0.16
CA VAL A 81 13.55 -18.35 0.38
C VAL A 81 13.61 -17.43 -0.83
N ASP A 82 14.81 -17.04 -1.28
CA ASP A 82 15.03 -16.21 -2.48
C ASP A 82 16.16 -16.77 -3.38
N ALA A 83 16.58 -18.01 -3.13
CA ALA A 83 17.72 -18.61 -3.82
C ALA A 83 17.32 -19.30 -5.14
N LEU A 84 16.03 -19.50 -5.40
CA LEU A 84 15.52 -20.12 -6.63
C LEU A 84 14.55 -19.17 -7.34
N GLU A 85 14.44 -19.32 -8.67
CA GLU A 85 13.50 -18.54 -9.53
C GLU A 85 12.05 -18.59 -9.02
N THR A 86 11.74 -19.57 -8.17
CA THR A 86 10.51 -19.67 -7.37
C THR A 86 10.85 -19.54 -5.87
N PRO A 87 10.45 -18.43 -5.21
CA PRO A 87 10.55 -18.27 -3.76
C PRO A 87 9.87 -19.42 -2.99
N ASP A 88 10.36 -19.73 -1.79
CA ASP A 88 9.82 -20.76 -0.90
C ASP A 88 9.73 -22.20 -1.46
N THR A 89 10.68 -22.57 -2.32
CA THR A 89 10.77 -23.93 -2.84
C THR A 89 11.42 -24.88 -1.83
N VAL A 90 10.71 -25.94 -1.43
CA VAL A 90 11.28 -27.03 -0.61
C VAL A 90 12.28 -27.82 -1.45
N VAL A 91 13.57 -27.69 -1.13
CA VAL A 91 14.67 -28.31 -1.87
C VAL A 91 14.87 -29.76 -1.44
N LEU A 92 14.66 -30.08 -0.15
CA LEU A 92 14.73 -31.45 0.37
C LEU A 92 13.92 -31.60 1.66
N ARG A 93 13.40 -32.81 1.89
CA ARG A 93 12.77 -33.22 3.15
C ARG A 93 13.52 -34.39 3.76
N SER A 94 13.73 -34.36 5.07
CA SER A 94 14.23 -35.49 5.84
C SER A 94 13.33 -35.74 7.06
N LYS A 95 13.14 -37.00 7.43
CA LYS A 95 12.28 -37.40 8.55
C LYS A 95 13.02 -38.37 9.47
N THR A 96 12.92 -38.14 10.77
CA THR A 96 13.45 -39.03 11.81
C THR A 96 12.39 -39.24 12.88
N ARG A 97 12.24 -40.47 13.37
CA ARG A 97 11.35 -40.79 14.48
C ARG A 97 12.14 -40.89 15.79
N LEU A 98 11.62 -40.26 16.84
CA LEU A 98 12.19 -40.28 18.19
C LEU A 98 11.34 -41.17 19.09
N GLU A 99 11.97 -42.13 19.76
CA GLU A 99 11.24 -43.11 20.58
C GLU A 99 10.90 -42.58 21.98
N GLN A 100 11.71 -41.69 22.55
CA GLN A 100 11.50 -41.16 23.89
C GLN A 100 10.87 -39.75 23.89
N PRO A 101 9.90 -39.47 24.78
CA PRO A 101 9.35 -38.13 24.97
C PRO A 101 10.34 -37.21 25.69
N GLY A 102 10.11 -35.89 25.60
CA GLY A 102 10.87 -34.87 26.33
C GLY A 102 11.77 -34.02 25.44
N GLU A 103 13.01 -33.80 25.86
CA GLU A 103 13.99 -33.03 25.10
C GLU A 103 14.84 -33.93 24.20
N ALA A 104 15.11 -33.48 22.98
CA ALA A 104 16.00 -34.20 22.08
C ALA A 104 16.82 -33.24 21.21
N ARG A 105 18.09 -33.61 21.01
CA ARG A 105 18.97 -32.99 20.01
C ARG A 105 18.98 -33.85 18.75
N VAL A 106 18.56 -33.27 17.64
CA VAL A 106 18.42 -33.95 16.35
C VAL A 106 19.37 -33.33 15.33
N HIS A 107 20.02 -34.16 14.52
CA HIS A 107 20.88 -33.75 13.43
C HIS A 107 20.19 -34.02 12.08
N PHE A 108 20.25 -33.04 11.19
CA PHE A 108 19.81 -33.14 9.80
C PHE A 108 20.98 -32.80 8.88
N SER A 109 21.06 -33.46 7.72
CA SER A 109 22.00 -33.07 6.68
C SER A 109 21.36 -33.09 5.30
N ILE A 110 21.93 -32.29 4.42
CA ILE A 110 21.64 -32.27 3.00
C ILE A 110 22.96 -32.29 2.25
N GLU A 111 23.09 -33.21 1.30
CA GLU A 111 24.20 -33.26 0.35
C GLU A 111 23.61 -33.20 -1.05
N LEU A 112 24.18 -32.35 -1.90
CA LEU A 112 23.77 -32.25 -3.30
C LEU A 112 24.51 -33.30 -4.14
N ALA A 113 23.83 -33.78 -5.20
CA ALA A 113 24.44 -34.69 -6.15
C ALA A 113 25.71 -34.12 -6.79
N GLU A 114 26.61 -34.98 -7.23
CA GLU A 114 27.90 -34.59 -7.81
C GLU A 114 27.71 -33.58 -8.96
N GLY A 115 28.44 -32.46 -8.90
CA GLY A 115 28.31 -31.35 -9.85
C GLY A 115 27.14 -30.37 -9.60
N LYS A 116 26.20 -30.67 -8.69
CA LYS A 116 25.13 -29.73 -8.27
C LYS A 116 25.59 -28.85 -7.11
N ARG A 117 25.03 -27.65 -7.01
CA ARG A 117 25.40 -26.63 -6.02
C ARG A 117 24.15 -25.95 -5.48
N PHE A 118 24.24 -25.45 -4.25
CA PHE A 118 23.17 -24.63 -3.70
C PHE A 118 23.17 -23.29 -4.41
N PRO A 119 22.02 -22.84 -4.93
CA PRO A 119 21.88 -21.46 -5.38
C PRO A 119 22.23 -20.45 -4.28
N ALA A 120 22.75 -19.29 -4.68
CA ALA A 120 23.01 -18.21 -3.75
C ALA A 120 21.71 -17.56 -3.30
N GLY A 121 21.62 -17.19 -2.02
CA GLY A 121 20.40 -16.64 -1.45
C GLY A 121 20.18 -17.09 -0.02
N ARG A 122 19.08 -16.63 0.56
CA ARG A 122 18.54 -16.98 1.87
C ARG A 122 17.79 -18.30 1.80
N TYR A 123 17.96 -19.06 2.86
CA TYR A 123 17.32 -20.34 3.10
C TYR A 123 16.80 -20.37 4.53
N ARG A 124 15.86 -21.26 4.80
CA ARG A 124 15.49 -21.64 6.15
C ARG A 124 15.37 -23.15 6.28
N LEU A 125 15.80 -23.67 7.42
CA LEU A 125 15.46 -25.01 7.86
C LEU A 125 14.17 -24.93 8.67
N GLU A 126 13.08 -25.46 8.15
CA GLU A 126 11.85 -25.64 8.93
C GLU A 126 11.88 -26.98 9.65
N VAL A 127 11.56 -26.96 10.94
CA VAL A 127 11.43 -28.17 11.75
C VAL A 127 9.97 -28.34 12.14
N ALA A 128 9.41 -29.51 11.85
CA ALA A 128 8.05 -29.88 12.23
C ALA A 128 8.06 -31.15 13.08
N VAL A 129 7.15 -31.24 14.05
CA VAL A 129 6.95 -32.41 14.90
C VAL A 129 5.54 -32.95 14.69
N ASN A 130 5.43 -34.19 14.22
CA ASN A 130 4.18 -34.83 13.81
C ASN A 130 3.39 -34.03 12.77
N GLY A 131 4.07 -33.28 11.92
CA GLY A 131 3.47 -32.43 10.89
C GLY A 131 3.16 -30.99 11.34
N GLU A 132 3.27 -30.69 12.64
CA GLU A 132 3.04 -29.34 13.18
C GLU A 132 4.34 -28.53 13.21
N PRO A 133 4.36 -27.24 12.82
CA PRO A 133 5.55 -26.40 12.85
C PRO A 133 6.09 -26.23 14.28
N ALA A 134 7.35 -26.58 14.49
CA ALA A 134 8.05 -26.43 15.78
C ALA A 134 8.98 -25.20 15.80
N GLY A 135 9.41 -24.70 14.64
CA GLY A 135 10.24 -23.50 14.47
C GLY A 135 11.13 -23.58 13.24
N SER A 136 11.94 -22.55 13.01
CA SER A 136 12.86 -22.52 11.87
C SER A 136 14.21 -21.90 12.21
N VAL A 137 15.22 -22.25 11.41
CA VAL A 137 16.59 -21.71 11.52
C VAL A 137 16.97 -21.06 10.19
N PRO A 138 17.13 -19.72 10.13
CA PRO A 138 17.55 -19.04 8.91
C PRO A 138 19.05 -19.20 8.67
N PHE A 139 19.44 -19.30 7.40
CA PHE A 139 20.83 -19.22 6.97
C PHE A 139 20.91 -18.71 5.52
N ARG A 140 22.11 -18.45 5.01
CA ARG A 140 22.30 -18.05 3.61
C ARG A 140 23.47 -18.75 2.95
N ILE A 141 23.39 -18.90 1.63
CA ILE A 141 24.51 -19.24 0.77
C ILE A 141 25.01 -17.94 0.14
N ALA A 142 26.26 -17.58 0.41
CA ALA A 142 26.86 -16.39 -0.16
C ALA A 142 26.92 -16.52 -1.69
N PRO A 143 26.75 -15.41 -2.44
CA PRO A 143 26.92 -15.43 -3.89
C PRO A 143 28.34 -15.84 -4.29
N ARG A 144 28.47 -16.48 -5.46
CA ARG A 144 29.78 -16.77 -6.05
C ARG A 144 30.51 -15.48 -6.31
N THR A 145 31.63 -15.26 -5.64
CA THR A 145 32.67 -14.35 -6.13
C THR A 145 33.62 -15.18 -6.98
N GLY A 146 33.48 -15.13 -8.30
CA GLY A 146 34.35 -15.83 -9.25
C GLY A 146 33.65 -16.29 -10.52
N PRO A 147 34.42 -16.72 -11.54
CA PRO A 147 33.96 -16.81 -12.92
C PRO A 147 32.79 -17.79 -13.06
N GLY A 148 31.71 -17.34 -13.71
CA GLY A 148 30.54 -18.16 -14.06
C GLY A 148 29.20 -17.82 -13.38
N ALA A 149 29.09 -16.71 -12.64
CA ALA A 149 27.79 -16.12 -12.30
C ALA A 149 27.30 -15.24 -13.47
N ARG A 150 25.98 -15.15 -13.74
CA ARG A 150 25.47 -14.15 -14.69
C ARG A 150 25.78 -12.74 -14.15
N PRO A 151 26.14 -11.78 -15.01
CA PRO A 151 27.17 -10.83 -14.67
C PRO A 151 26.60 -9.46 -14.29
N PHE A 152 25.99 -9.28 -13.11
CA PHE A 152 25.52 -7.92 -12.77
C PHE A 152 25.60 -7.57 -11.29
N GLY A 153 26.42 -6.57 -10.98
CA GLY A 153 26.66 -6.04 -9.63
C GLY A 153 25.86 -4.77 -9.32
N ALA A 154 25.74 -3.82 -10.26
CA ALA A 154 24.94 -2.59 -10.10
C ALA A 154 24.86 -1.74 -11.40
N LEU A 155 23.71 -1.05 -11.62
CA LEU A 155 23.51 -0.05 -12.69
C LEU A 155 23.16 1.30 -12.07
N TYR A 156 23.80 2.39 -12.52
CA TYR A 156 23.44 3.73 -12.06
C TYR A 156 23.54 4.76 -13.17
N VAL A 157 22.71 5.80 -13.07
CA VAL A 157 22.94 7.09 -13.72
C VAL A 157 23.47 8.08 -12.68
N ALA A 158 24.49 8.87 -13.05
CA ALA A 158 25.16 9.78 -12.13
C ALA A 158 25.50 11.12 -12.78
N LEU A 159 25.54 12.16 -11.94
CA LEU A 159 25.85 13.54 -12.32
C LEU A 159 27.35 13.75 -12.61
N ASP A 160 28.23 13.02 -11.92
CA ASP A 160 29.68 13.15 -12.02
C ASP A 160 30.40 11.86 -11.55
N LEU A 161 31.71 11.76 -11.76
CA LEU A 161 32.57 10.70 -11.23
C LEU A 161 33.67 11.31 -10.34
N THR A 162 34.07 10.62 -9.27
CA THR A 162 35.29 10.99 -8.53
C THR A 162 36.54 10.71 -9.38
N PRO A 163 37.71 11.27 -9.05
CA PRO A 163 38.97 10.94 -9.73
C PRO A 163 39.30 9.44 -9.73
N GLU A 164 38.77 8.70 -8.76
CA GLU A 164 38.89 7.24 -8.61
C GLU A 164 37.75 6.46 -9.30
N GLY A 165 36.91 7.13 -10.09
CA GLY A 165 35.83 6.52 -10.87
C GLY A 165 34.58 6.16 -10.05
N ARG A 166 34.37 6.70 -8.85
CA ARG A 166 33.12 6.43 -8.10
C ARG A 166 32.00 7.38 -8.53
N PRO A 167 30.74 6.93 -8.62
CA PRO A 167 29.65 7.81 -9.01
C PRO A 167 29.38 8.85 -7.92
N ARG A 168 29.23 10.11 -8.32
CA ARG A 168 28.91 11.24 -7.46
C ARG A 168 27.63 11.90 -7.95
N GLY A 169 26.67 12.08 -7.04
CA GLY A 169 25.32 12.48 -7.40
C GLY A 169 24.64 11.40 -8.24
N VAL A 170 24.60 10.17 -7.74
CA VAL A 170 23.73 9.12 -8.31
C VAL A 170 22.30 9.64 -8.28
N THR A 171 21.63 9.60 -9.42
CA THR A 171 20.25 10.08 -9.54
C THR A 171 19.61 9.51 -10.79
N ASP A 172 18.31 9.30 -10.70
CA ASP A 172 17.38 9.00 -11.79
C ASP A 172 16.72 10.28 -12.35
N GLU A 173 17.22 11.46 -11.96
CA GLU A 173 16.68 12.78 -12.29
C GLU A 173 17.76 13.71 -12.87
N LEU A 174 17.64 14.05 -14.16
CA LEU A 174 18.57 14.91 -14.88
C LEU A 174 17.85 16.11 -15.47
N THR A 175 18.55 17.23 -15.72
CA THR A 175 17.95 18.40 -16.38
C THR A 175 18.42 18.52 -17.82
N ALA A 176 17.54 19.00 -18.71
CA ALA A 176 17.76 19.02 -20.15
C ALA A 176 18.93 19.93 -20.59
N ASP A 177 19.33 20.90 -19.76
CA ASP A 177 20.48 21.79 -19.96
C ASP A 177 21.84 21.18 -19.59
N ARG A 178 21.84 19.97 -19.01
CA ARG A 178 23.07 19.24 -18.74
C ARG A 178 23.84 18.98 -20.03
N LYS A 179 25.14 19.25 -20.00
CA LYS A 179 26.03 18.92 -21.13
C LYS A 179 26.26 17.42 -21.28
N GLY A 180 25.96 16.62 -20.26
CA GLY A 180 26.12 15.17 -20.28
C GLY A 180 25.90 14.56 -18.90
N TRP A 181 25.94 13.23 -18.87
CA TRP A 181 25.78 12.41 -17.67
C TRP A 181 26.51 11.07 -17.82
N TYR A 182 26.62 10.34 -16.71
CA TYR A 182 27.42 9.12 -16.60
C TYR A 182 26.56 7.92 -16.28
N GLY A 183 26.89 6.79 -16.87
CA GLY A 183 26.34 5.48 -16.59
C GLY A 183 27.44 4.60 -16.00
N LEU A 184 27.15 3.89 -14.92
CA LEU A 184 28.08 2.92 -14.35
C LEU A 184 27.44 1.54 -14.39
N ALA A 185 28.09 0.60 -15.06
CA ALA A 185 27.71 -0.81 -15.02
C ALA A 185 28.79 -1.61 -14.32
N THR A 186 28.45 -2.29 -13.22
CA THR A 186 29.33 -3.31 -12.64
C THR A 186 28.87 -4.65 -13.14
N VAL A 187 29.73 -5.33 -13.90
CA VAL A 187 29.42 -6.53 -14.65
C VAL A 187 30.37 -7.63 -14.16
N ASP A 188 29.79 -8.66 -13.53
CA ASP A 188 30.55 -9.66 -12.79
C ASP A 188 30.99 -10.84 -13.66
N GLY A 189 32.26 -11.25 -13.62
CA GLY A 189 32.69 -12.44 -14.36
C GLY A 189 32.71 -12.29 -15.89
N LEU A 190 33.05 -11.10 -16.39
CA LEU A 190 33.41 -10.91 -17.79
C LEU A 190 34.70 -11.67 -18.11
N THR A 191 34.82 -12.11 -19.36
CA THR A 191 36.01 -12.76 -19.90
C THR A 191 36.73 -11.83 -20.88
N ALA A 192 38.05 -11.94 -20.92
CA ALA A 192 38.89 -11.18 -21.82
C ALA A 192 38.48 -11.44 -23.27
N GLY A 193 38.13 -10.37 -23.99
CA GLY A 193 37.65 -10.40 -25.36
C GLY A 193 36.16 -10.15 -25.53
N GLN A 194 35.35 -10.22 -24.46
CA GLN A 194 33.94 -9.82 -24.52
C GLN A 194 33.79 -8.32 -24.71
N GLU A 195 32.69 -7.93 -25.34
CA GLU A 195 32.34 -6.54 -25.59
C GLU A 195 31.15 -6.14 -24.74
N VAL A 196 31.32 -5.13 -23.89
CA VAL A 196 30.22 -4.56 -23.10
C VAL A 196 29.81 -3.23 -23.71
N THR A 197 28.54 -3.10 -24.09
CA THR A 197 28.01 -1.91 -24.74
C THR A 197 27.00 -1.22 -23.84
N GLY A 198 27.22 0.06 -23.52
CA GLY A 198 26.25 0.93 -22.86
C GLY A 198 25.51 1.77 -23.89
N ARG A 199 24.18 1.84 -23.79
CA ARG A 199 23.30 2.55 -24.73
C ARG A 199 22.32 3.45 -23.97
N TRP A 200 22.17 4.69 -24.43
CA TRP A 200 21.21 5.64 -23.87
C TRP A 200 20.06 5.80 -24.85
N VAL A 201 18.83 5.56 -24.40
CA VAL A 201 17.64 5.54 -25.27
C VAL A 201 16.64 6.53 -24.74
N TYR A 202 16.23 7.51 -25.56
CA TYR A 202 15.08 8.36 -25.23
C TYR A 202 13.79 7.61 -25.58
N THR A 203 12.84 7.56 -24.64
CA THR A 203 11.59 6.81 -24.80
C THR A 203 10.35 7.70 -24.94
N GLY A 204 10.51 9.02 -24.95
CA GLY A 204 9.39 9.96 -25.16
C GLY A 204 9.05 10.21 -26.64
N GLN A 205 7.77 10.30 -26.96
CA GLN A 205 7.26 10.70 -28.29
C GLN A 205 7.19 12.25 -28.43
N PRO A 206 7.29 12.83 -29.64
CA PRO A 206 7.24 12.18 -30.94
C PRO A 206 8.60 12.12 -31.61
N ALA A 207 9.40 11.09 -31.32
CA ALA A 207 10.54 10.73 -32.14
C ALA A 207 10.36 9.30 -32.63
N ALA A 208 10.44 9.11 -33.94
CA ALA A 208 10.46 7.81 -34.59
C ALA A 208 11.52 6.90 -33.93
N GLU A 209 11.15 5.66 -33.61
CA GLU A 209 12.03 4.59 -33.09
C GLU A 209 13.18 5.08 -32.19
N GLY A 210 12.87 5.29 -30.89
CA GLY A 210 13.83 5.41 -29.78
C GLY A 210 15.21 5.96 -30.16
N GLU A 211 15.34 7.28 -30.20
CA GLU A 211 16.62 7.92 -30.53
C GLU A 211 17.72 7.40 -29.59
N VAL A 212 18.70 6.71 -30.18
CA VAL A 212 19.84 6.14 -29.46
C VAL A 212 20.97 7.16 -29.42
N PHE A 213 21.39 7.52 -28.21
CA PHE A 213 22.48 8.47 -28.01
C PHE A 213 23.79 7.73 -27.70
N ALA A 214 24.77 7.92 -28.59
CA ALA A 214 26.19 7.59 -28.44
C ALA A 214 26.46 6.25 -27.70
N PRO A 215 26.13 5.10 -28.32
CA PRO A 215 26.46 3.81 -27.74
C PRO A 215 27.97 3.69 -27.60
N GLN A 216 28.41 3.17 -26.46
CA GLN A 216 29.82 3.04 -26.11
C GLN A 216 30.13 1.59 -25.83
N THR A 217 31.10 1.04 -26.54
CA THR A 217 31.53 -0.35 -26.38
C THR A 217 32.91 -0.41 -25.77
N VAL A 218 33.05 -1.18 -24.69
CA VAL A 218 34.32 -1.44 -24.01
C VAL A 218 34.65 -2.92 -24.17
N ARG A 219 35.83 -3.19 -24.72
CA ARG A 219 36.35 -4.56 -24.83
C ARG A 219 37.09 -4.92 -23.56
N ILE A 220 36.74 -6.05 -22.97
CA ILE A 220 37.31 -6.48 -21.70
C ILE A 220 38.70 -7.08 -21.93
N GLU A 221 39.69 -6.56 -21.23
CA GLU A 221 41.09 -6.99 -21.37
C GLU A 221 41.46 -8.12 -20.41
N GLN A 222 40.75 -8.26 -19.29
CA GLN A 222 41.05 -9.22 -18.23
C GLN A 222 39.78 -9.84 -17.68
N ASP A 223 39.86 -11.15 -17.43
CA ASP A 223 38.78 -11.90 -16.78
C ASP A 223 38.49 -11.32 -15.38
N GLY A 224 37.20 -11.25 -15.02
CA GLY A 224 36.76 -10.87 -13.67
C GLY A 224 35.61 -9.86 -13.68
N ASN A 225 35.32 -9.32 -12.50
CA ASN A 225 34.30 -8.30 -12.32
C ASN A 225 34.86 -6.95 -12.78
N GLN A 226 34.15 -6.27 -13.67
CA GLN A 226 34.57 -4.98 -14.22
C GLN A 226 33.51 -3.93 -13.92
N SER A 227 33.94 -2.77 -13.42
CA SER A 227 33.11 -1.57 -13.37
C SER A 227 33.43 -0.73 -14.60
N ILE A 228 32.44 -0.54 -15.46
CA ILE A 228 32.58 0.08 -16.76
C ILE A 228 31.81 1.40 -16.75
N HIS A 229 32.52 2.46 -17.13
CA HIS A 229 31.98 3.81 -17.18
C HIS A 229 31.54 4.13 -18.59
N PHE A 230 30.29 4.53 -18.70
CA PHE A 230 29.69 5.07 -19.90
C PHE A 230 29.41 6.55 -19.67
N GLN A 231 29.56 7.36 -20.70
CA GLN A 231 29.29 8.78 -20.64
C GLN A 231 28.55 9.19 -21.90
N VAL A 232 27.50 9.98 -21.75
CA VAL A 232 26.88 10.64 -22.88
C VAL A 232 27.02 12.14 -22.72
N ALA A 233 27.27 12.84 -23.83
CA ALA A 233 27.39 14.28 -23.84
C ALA A 233 26.74 14.87 -25.09
N ARG A 234 26.18 16.07 -24.94
CA ARG A 234 25.56 16.84 -26.01
C ARG A 234 26.23 18.21 -26.09
N ASN A 235 26.86 18.48 -27.24
CA ASN A 235 27.67 19.69 -27.44
C ASN A 235 26.83 20.93 -27.77
N GLU A 236 25.64 20.74 -28.38
CA GLU A 236 24.71 21.82 -28.76
C GLU A 236 23.24 21.40 -28.53
N GLY A 237 22.43 22.35 -28.07
CA GLY A 237 21.01 22.12 -27.72
C GLY A 237 20.81 21.46 -26.35
N THR A 238 19.55 21.31 -25.96
CA THR A 238 19.14 20.57 -24.75
C THR A 238 18.83 19.13 -25.09
N TRP A 239 18.86 18.26 -24.08
CA TRP A 239 18.30 16.91 -24.20
C TRP A 239 16.78 16.98 -24.37
N PRO A 240 16.17 16.07 -25.15
CA PRO A 240 14.73 15.86 -25.09
C PRO A 240 14.25 15.66 -23.65
N GLU A 241 13.13 16.29 -23.30
CA GLU A 241 12.50 16.15 -21.99
C GLU A 241 11.66 14.88 -21.99
N GLY A 242 11.73 14.10 -20.91
CA GLY A 242 10.96 12.86 -20.81
C GLY A 242 11.76 11.69 -20.28
N TRP A 243 11.19 10.50 -20.44
CA TRP A 243 11.79 9.26 -19.98
C TRP A 243 12.92 8.78 -20.90
N TYR A 244 13.93 8.21 -20.28
CA TYR A 244 15.06 7.55 -20.89
C TYR A 244 15.28 6.18 -20.26
N ARG A 245 16.01 5.32 -20.98
CA ARG A 245 16.59 4.09 -20.45
C ARG A 245 18.09 4.10 -20.70
N PHE A 246 18.86 3.70 -19.69
CA PHE A 246 20.28 3.36 -19.85
C PHE A 246 20.42 1.85 -19.87
N GLU A 247 20.80 1.29 -21.02
CA GLU A 247 20.85 -0.15 -21.26
C GLU A 247 22.30 -0.63 -21.35
N VAL A 248 22.57 -1.84 -20.87
CA VAL A 248 23.89 -2.49 -20.93
C VAL A 248 23.77 -3.83 -21.62
N PHE A 249 24.66 -4.08 -22.57
CA PHE A 249 24.72 -5.32 -23.35
C PHE A 249 26.08 -5.99 -23.15
N VAL A 250 26.12 -7.33 -23.21
CA VAL A 250 27.36 -8.11 -23.31
C VAL A 250 27.30 -8.96 -24.57
N ASP A 251 28.28 -8.80 -25.45
CA ASP A 251 28.37 -9.48 -26.75
C ASP A 251 27.09 -9.34 -27.61
N GLY A 252 26.38 -8.22 -27.45
CA GLY A 252 25.15 -7.91 -28.19
C GLY A 252 23.85 -8.39 -27.53
N GLU A 253 23.90 -9.10 -26.40
CA GLU A 253 22.72 -9.48 -25.62
C GLU A 253 22.45 -8.45 -24.51
N LEU A 254 21.19 -8.01 -24.38
CA LEU A 254 20.79 -7.08 -23.33
C LEU A 254 20.94 -7.77 -21.97
N LEU A 255 21.72 -7.15 -21.09
CA LEU A 255 22.02 -7.64 -19.75
C LEU A 255 21.15 -6.99 -18.68
N ALA A 256 21.01 -5.66 -18.72
CA ALA A 256 20.23 -4.87 -17.75
C ALA A 256 19.90 -3.49 -18.32
N TYR A 257 18.91 -2.79 -17.74
CA TYR A 257 18.67 -1.37 -18.02
C TYR A 257 18.17 -0.61 -16.78
N GLU A 258 18.40 0.70 -16.75
CA GLU A 258 17.97 1.63 -15.69
C GLU A 258 17.10 2.75 -16.29
N PRO A 259 15.84 2.91 -15.90
CA PRO A 259 15.01 4.02 -16.35
C PRO A 259 15.36 5.31 -15.59
N PHE A 260 15.37 6.45 -16.28
CA PHE A 260 15.57 7.76 -15.64
C PHE A 260 14.82 8.85 -16.40
N PHE A 261 14.55 9.99 -15.75
CA PHE A 261 13.80 11.10 -16.33
C PHE A 261 14.71 12.31 -16.55
N VAL A 262 14.55 12.96 -17.71
CA VAL A 262 15.18 14.24 -18.01
C VAL A 262 14.13 15.35 -17.92
N PHE A 263 14.22 16.14 -16.86
CA PHE A 263 13.43 17.34 -16.60
C PHE A 263 13.79 18.49 -17.54
N PRO A 264 12.90 19.47 -17.73
CA PRO A 264 13.25 20.72 -18.39
C PRO A 264 14.47 21.40 -17.76
N ALA A 265 15.22 22.16 -18.56
CA ALA A 265 16.25 23.05 -18.03
C ALA A 265 15.64 23.95 -16.95
N ARG A 266 16.31 24.12 -15.79
CA ARG A 266 15.83 25.03 -14.73
C ARG A 266 15.85 26.47 -15.24
N GLY A 267 14.77 26.90 -15.89
CA GLY A 267 14.42 28.30 -16.02
C GLY A 267 13.89 28.81 -14.68
N GLU A 268 13.97 30.13 -14.47
CA GLU A 268 13.19 30.80 -13.43
C GLU A 268 11.75 30.25 -13.45
N PRO A 269 11.17 29.90 -12.29
CA PRO A 269 9.81 29.38 -12.25
C PRO A 269 8.92 30.34 -13.04
N PRO A 270 8.14 29.86 -14.02
CA PRO A 270 7.23 30.74 -14.73
C PRO A 270 6.35 31.41 -13.68
N ALA A 271 6.36 32.74 -13.68
CA ALA A 271 5.44 33.50 -12.86
C ALA A 271 4.04 32.92 -13.08
N ALA A 272 3.35 32.58 -11.99
CA ALA A 272 1.99 32.06 -12.04
C ALA A 272 1.20 32.84 -13.11
N PRO A 273 0.61 32.17 -14.11
CA PRO A 273 -0.06 32.88 -15.18
C PRO A 273 -1.15 33.74 -14.54
N SER A 274 -1.03 35.05 -14.73
CA SER A 274 -2.11 35.97 -14.40
C SER A 274 -3.33 35.57 -15.23
N PRO A 275 -4.55 35.60 -14.66
CA PRO A 275 -5.75 35.20 -15.39
C PRO A 275 -5.85 36.03 -16.68
N PRO A 276 -6.01 35.40 -17.86
CA PRO A 276 -6.20 36.16 -19.09
C PRO A 276 -7.57 36.85 -19.02
N ALA A 277 -7.54 38.17 -19.15
CA ALA A 277 -8.74 38.94 -19.45
C ALA A 277 -9.16 38.64 -20.90
N ASP A 278 -10.43 38.26 -21.03
CA ASP A 278 -11.27 38.26 -22.22
C ASP A 278 -10.86 37.43 -23.45
N GLY A 279 -11.86 36.73 -23.97
CA GLY A 279 -11.71 35.66 -24.94
C GLY A 279 -11.51 36.12 -26.37
N SER A 280 -10.63 35.40 -27.07
CA SER A 280 -10.78 35.02 -28.48
C SER A 280 -9.81 33.87 -28.79
N PRO A 281 -10.18 32.90 -29.64
CA PRO A 281 -9.38 31.70 -29.85
C PRO A 281 -8.31 31.92 -30.93
N ALA A 282 -7.10 31.42 -30.68
CA ALA A 282 -6.08 31.21 -31.70
C ALA A 282 -5.80 29.70 -31.81
N ALA A 283 -5.77 29.21 -33.05
CA ALA A 283 -5.55 27.81 -33.41
C ALA A 283 -4.06 27.45 -33.49
N GLY A 284 -3.72 26.21 -33.12
CA GLY A 284 -2.52 25.49 -33.60
C GLY A 284 -1.25 25.59 -32.74
N GLY A 285 -1.21 24.77 -31.68
CA GLY A 285 -0.06 24.50 -30.79
C GLY A 285 -0.60 23.84 -29.52
N GLY A 286 -0.12 22.64 -29.15
CA GLY A 286 -0.77 21.76 -28.16
C GLY A 286 -1.29 22.50 -26.93
N GLN A 287 -2.61 22.51 -26.73
CA GLN A 287 -3.23 23.20 -25.60
C GLN A 287 -2.79 22.52 -24.30
N THR A 288 -2.32 23.30 -23.34
CA THR A 288 -2.14 22.86 -21.95
C THR A 288 -3.47 22.26 -21.45
N PRO A 289 -3.49 21.00 -21.01
CA PRO A 289 -4.68 20.37 -20.47
C PRO A 289 -5.32 21.20 -19.36
N ARG A 290 -6.64 21.12 -19.26
CA ARG A 290 -7.35 21.70 -18.13
C ARG A 290 -7.06 20.92 -16.87
N TRP A 291 -7.12 19.60 -16.95
CA TRP A 291 -6.83 18.68 -15.85
C TRP A 291 -5.66 17.78 -16.18
N ALA A 292 -4.72 17.66 -15.25
CA ALA A 292 -3.83 16.52 -15.13
C ALA A 292 -4.32 15.67 -13.97
N VAL A 293 -4.66 14.41 -14.25
CA VAL A 293 -5.10 13.43 -13.25
C VAL A 293 -4.05 12.34 -13.17
N PHE A 294 -3.49 12.15 -11.97
CA PHE A 294 -2.57 11.06 -11.67
C PHE A 294 -3.32 9.99 -10.91
N VAL A 295 -3.24 8.75 -11.35
CA VAL A 295 -3.90 7.61 -10.70
C VAL A 295 -2.82 6.67 -10.18
N TYR A 296 -2.79 6.48 -8.87
CA TYR A 296 -1.94 5.50 -8.20
C TYR A 296 -2.80 4.25 -7.97
N LEU A 297 -2.65 3.28 -8.87
CA LEU A 297 -3.58 2.18 -9.07
C LEU A 297 -2.90 0.88 -8.63
N ASP A 298 -2.98 0.60 -7.34
CA ASP A 298 -2.37 -0.59 -6.77
C ASP A 298 -3.31 -1.78 -6.95
N GLY A 299 -3.02 -2.59 -7.96
CA GLY A 299 -3.75 -3.82 -8.28
C GLY A 299 -2.99 -5.07 -7.87
N ASP A 300 -1.89 -4.96 -7.11
CA ASP A 300 -1.12 -6.12 -6.65
C ASP A 300 -1.78 -6.78 -5.44
N ASN A 301 -3.03 -7.21 -5.62
CA ASN A 301 -3.83 -7.94 -4.65
C ASN A 301 -5.11 -8.46 -5.32
N ASN A 302 -6.06 -8.91 -4.51
CA ASN A 302 -7.34 -9.45 -4.97
C ASN A 302 -8.25 -8.47 -5.75
N LEU A 303 -7.87 -7.20 -5.90
CA LEU A 303 -8.57 -6.20 -6.68
C LEU A 303 -8.04 -6.04 -8.12
N GLU A 304 -6.97 -6.76 -8.51
CA GLU A 304 -6.38 -6.73 -9.86
C GLU A 304 -7.40 -6.73 -11.02
N PRO A 305 -8.47 -7.57 -11.03
CA PRO A 305 -9.43 -7.57 -12.12
C PRO A 305 -10.20 -6.24 -12.28
N PHE A 306 -10.43 -5.52 -11.17
CA PHE A 306 -11.11 -4.23 -11.17
C PHE A 306 -10.17 -3.10 -11.57
N ALA A 307 -8.90 -3.17 -11.15
CA ALA A 307 -7.84 -2.28 -11.58
C ALA A 307 -7.71 -2.23 -13.11
N LEU A 308 -7.70 -3.40 -13.77
CA LEU A 308 -7.64 -3.51 -15.23
C LEU A 308 -8.91 -2.97 -15.91
N LYS A 309 -10.08 -3.24 -15.32
CA LYS A 309 -11.36 -2.73 -15.80
C LYS A 309 -11.39 -1.21 -15.75
N ASP A 310 -10.95 -0.60 -14.65
CA ASP A 310 -10.99 0.86 -14.50
C ASP A 310 -9.99 1.57 -15.43
N LEU A 311 -8.84 0.95 -15.72
CA LEU A 311 -7.93 1.44 -16.76
C LEU A 311 -8.57 1.41 -18.16
N ASP A 312 -9.30 0.35 -18.51
CA ASP A 312 -10.11 0.29 -19.75
C ASP A 312 -11.24 1.34 -19.75
N GLU A 313 -11.94 1.53 -18.63
CA GLU A 313 -12.96 2.58 -18.49
C GLU A 313 -12.37 3.98 -18.70
N MET A 314 -11.18 4.24 -18.15
CA MET A 314 -10.46 5.50 -18.35
C MET A 314 -10.13 5.75 -19.82
N GLU A 315 -9.67 4.74 -20.57
CA GLU A 315 -9.42 4.85 -22.03
C GLU A 315 -10.68 5.22 -22.80
N ARG A 316 -11.78 4.53 -22.52
CA ARG A 316 -13.06 4.72 -23.21
C ARG A 316 -13.70 6.06 -22.90
N ALA A 317 -13.45 6.59 -21.71
CA ALA A 317 -14.03 7.82 -21.21
C ALA A 317 -13.20 9.06 -21.53
N LEU A 318 -11.92 8.90 -21.89
CA LEU A 318 -11.00 10.03 -22.03
C LEU A 318 -11.43 10.94 -23.19
N PRO A 319 -11.68 12.25 -22.94
CA PRO A 319 -11.99 13.19 -24.01
C PRO A 319 -10.85 13.31 -25.02
N ALA A 320 -11.16 13.11 -26.31
CA ALA A 320 -10.17 13.19 -27.39
C ALA A 320 -9.70 14.63 -27.73
N ASP A 321 -10.26 15.65 -27.07
CA ASP A 321 -9.92 17.05 -27.31
C ASP A 321 -8.67 17.53 -26.53
N GLY A 322 -8.07 16.66 -25.72
CA GLY A 322 -6.88 16.96 -24.91
C GLY A 322 -7.16 17.85 -23.70
N SER A 323 -8.43 18.06 -23.35
CA SER A 323 -8.81 18.85 -22.17
C SER A 323 -8.43 18.17 -20.85
N VAL A 324 -8.33 16.84 -20.83
CA VAL A 324 -7.94 16.04 -19.67
C VAL A 324 -6.77 15.14 -20.08
N GLU A 325 -5.76 15.10 -19.24
CA GLU A 325 -4.58 14.25 -19.39
C GLU A 325 -4.50 13.33 -18.17
N VAL A 326 -4.41 12.01 -18.39
CA VAL A 326 -4.43 11.00 -17.32
C VAL A 326 -3.17 10.15 -17.38
N TRP A 327 -2.51 10.02 -16.23
CA TRP A 327 -1.32 9.19 -16.05
C TRP A 327 -1.59 8.19 -14.94
N VAL A 328 -1.31 6.92 -15.20
CA VAL A 328 -1.61 5.81 -14.29
C VAL A 328 -0.32 5.08 -13.99
N LEU A 329 0.07 4.99 -12.72
CA LEU A 329 0.99 3.96 -12.26
C LEU A 329 0.13 2.80 -11.78
N VAL A 330 0.22 1.66 -12.47
CA VAL A 330 -0.44 0.43 -12.09
C VAL A 330 0.58 -0.62 -11.70
N ASP A 331 0.36 -1.28 -10.58
CA ASP A 331 1.04 -2.52 -10.20
C ASP A 331 0.08 -3.71 -10.28
N ARG A 332 0.56 -4.86 -10.76
CA ARG A 332 -0.28 -6.03 -11.07
C ARG A 332 0.23 -7.28 -10.37
N ALA A 333 -0.72 -8.01 -9.81
CA ALA A 333 -0.47 -9.25 -9.12
C ALA A 333 -0.20 -10.47 -10.00
N GLU A 334 0.41 -11.47 -9.36
CA GLU A 334 0.40 -12.83 -9.86
C GLU A 334 -0.87 -13.57 -9.39
N GLY A 335 -1.69 -14.02 -10.35
CA GLY A 335 -2.70 -15.06 -10.09
C GLY A 335 -4.10 -14.57 -9.73
N TYR A 336 -4.38 -13.26 -9.77
CA TYR A 336 -5.74 -12.73 -9.61
C TYR A 336 -6.45 -12.48 -10.95
N ALA A 337 -5.73 -12.13 -12.02
CA ALA A 337 -6.28 -12.00 -13.39
C ALA A 337 -5.32 -12.48 -14.49
N GLU A 338 -5.81 -13.31 -15.42
CA GLU A 338 -5.05 -13.73 -16.62
C GLU A 338 -5.18 -12.76 -17.81
N ALA A 339 -5.87 -11.63 -17.62
CA ALA A 339 -6.17 -10.66 -18.67
C ALA A 339 -4.93 -9.86 -19.12
N GLU A 340 -5.06 -9.16 -20.25
CA GLU A 340 -4.02 -8.27 -20.82
C GLU A 340 -2.65 -8.93 -20.99
N GLY A 341 -2.62 -10.24 -21.29
CA GLY A 341 -1.39 -11.00 -21.47
C GLY A 341 -0.72 -11.46 -20.18
N ASN A 342 -1.38 -11.33 -19.02
CA ASN A 342 -0.95 -11.86 -17.72
C ASN A 342 0.50 -11.47 -17.33
N TRP A 343 0.90 -10.23 -17.66
CA TRP A 343 2.14 -9.66 -17.17
C TRP A 343 1.98 -9.23 -15.70
N THR A 344 3.06 -9.31 -14.93
CA THR A 344 3.12 -8.93 -13.51
C THR A 344 4.04 -7.72 -13.30
N GLY A 345 3.96 -7.11 -12.12
CA GLY A 345 4.72 -5.93 -11.73
C GLY A 345 4.09 -4.63 -12.21
N ALA A 346 4.86 -3.54 -12.24
CA ALA A 346 4.34 -2.20 -12.44
C ALA A 346 4.66 -1.58 -13.81
N ARG A 347 3.72 -0.76 -14.28
CA ARG A 347 3.83 0.07 -15.50
C ARG A 347 3.26 1.45 -15.29
N ILE A 348 3.85 2.42 -15.98
CA ILE A 348 3.28 3.77 -16.10
C ILE A 348 2.64 3.90 -17.47
N TYR A 349 1.34 4.18 -17.48
CA TYR A 349 0.56 4.47 -18.66
C TYR A 349 0.30 5.97 -18.79
N ARG A 350 0.42 6.47 -20.02
CA ARG A 350 -0.25 7.68 -20.46
C ARG A 350 -1.53 7.27 -21.18
N VAL A 351 -2.67 7.58 -20.57
CA VAL A 351 -3.95 7.09 -21.06
C VAL A 351 -4.27 7.71 -22.42
N ARG A 352 -4.71 6.89 -23.37
CA ARG A 352 -5.14 7.33 -24.71
C ARG A 352 -6.61 7.01 -24.94
N PRO A 353 -7.37 7.87 -25.64
CA PRO A 353 -8.77 7.57 -25.94
C PRO A 353 -8.87 6.33 -26.84
N ASP A 354 -9.54 5.28 -26.36
CA ASP A 354 -9.89 4.10 -27.14
C ASP A 354 -11.30 3.62 -26.75
N PRO A 355 -12.28 3.63 -27.67
CA PRO A 355 -13.65 3.20 -27.35
C PRO A 355 -13.83 1.67 -27.30
N ASN A 356 -12.80 0.88 -27.60
CA ASN A 356 -12.91 -0.57 -27.65
C ASN A 356 -12.43 -1.21 -26.34
N GLU A 357 -12.89 -2.43 -26.06
CA GLU A 357 -12.38 -3.22 -24.93
C GLU A 357 -10.89 -3.59 -25.11
N GLY A 358 -10.20 -3.59 -23.97
CA GLY A 358 -8.81 -3.99 -23.79
C GLY A 358 -7.89 -2.76 -23.70
N ILE A 359 -6.83 -2.87 -22.89
CA ILE A 359 -5.95 -1.75 -22.58
C ILE A 359 -5.00 -1.48 -23.75
N ARG A 360 -5.11 -0.31 -24.37
CA ARG A 360 -4.27 0.12 -25.52
C ARG A 360 -3.54 1.43 -25.29
N SER A 361 -3.60 1.97 -24.08
CA SER A 361 -2.86 3.14 -23.66
C SER A 361 -1.36 3.00 -23.85
N GLU A 362 -0.70 4.14 -23.98
CA GLU A 362 0.73 4.20 -24.17
C GLU A 362 1.46 3.79 -22.89
N VAL A 363 2.21 2.68 -22.94
CA VAL A 363 3.14 2.31 -21.88
C VAL A 363 4.36 3.23 -21.96
N VAL A 364 4.46 4.16 -21.02
CA VAL A 364 5.57 5.12 -20.95
C VAL A 364 6.78 4.51 -20.27
N ALA A 365 6.56 3.68 -19.24
CA ALA A 365 7.61 2.96 -18.53
C ALA A 365 7.13 1.60 -18.06
N GLU A 366 8.03 0.62 -18.09
CA GLU A 366 7.90 -0.65 -17.36
C GLU A 366 8.82 -0.54 -16.15
N ALA A 367 8.25 -0.54 -14.96
CA ALA A 367 8.98 -0.30 -13.71
C ALA A 367 9.36 -1.59 -12.98
N GLY A 368 8.85 -2.75 -13.44
CA GLY A 368 8.97 -4.02 -12.71
C GLY A 368 8.16 -3.99 -11.42
N GLU A 369 8.30 -5.00 -10.57
CA GLU A 369 7.64 -5.01 -9.26
C GLU A 369 8.01 -3.77 -8.44
N LEU A 370 7.03 -3.03 -7.95
CA LEU A 370 7.23 -1.93 -7.02
C LEU A 370 6.65 -2.27 -5.66
N ASN A 371 7.09 -1.56 -4.63
CA ASN A 371 6.37 -1.51 -3.38
C ASN A 371 5.46 -0.28 -3.44
N MET A 372 4.18 -0.49 -3.67
CA MET A 372 3.15 0.54 -3.76
C MET A 372 2.76 1.08 -2.36
N GLY A 373 3.05 0.34 -1.30
CA GLY A 373 3.00 0.80 0.09
C GLY A 373 4.16 1.70 0.53
N ASP A 374 5.24 1.81 -0.26
CA ASP A 374 6.39 2.68 0.04
C ASP A 374 6.08 4.14 -0.32
N PRO A 375 6.15 5.11 0.64
CA PRO A 375 5.95 6.53 0.35
C PRO A 375 6.89 7.08 -0.74
N ALA A 376 8.07 6.49 -0.94
CA ALA A 376 8.99 6.90 -2.00
C ALA A 376 8.43 6.59 -3.40
N THR A 377 7.66 5.51 -3.57
CA THR A 377 7.05 5.13 -4.85
C THR A 377 5.99 6.16 -5.26
N LEU A 378 5.06 6.48 -4.35
CA LEU A 378 4.05 7.51 -4.57
C LEU A 378 4.68 8.90 -4.80
N ARG A 379 5.66 9.29 -3.97
CA ARG A 379 6.38 10.55 -4.13
C ARG A 379 6.99 10.68 -5.51
N ARG A 380 7.70 9.64 -5.96
CA ARG A 380 8.40 9.59 -7.26
C ARG A 380 7.40 9.68 -8.41
N PHE A 381 6.33 8.90 -8.38
CA PHE A 381 5.33 8.90 -9.44
C PHE A 381 4.65 10.27 -9.55
N LEU A 382 4.12 10.78 -8.45
CA LEU A 382 3.39 12.05 -8.44
C LEU A 382 4.32 13.23 -8.73
N GLY A 383 5.50 13.28 -8.11
CA GLY A 383 6.46 14.37 -8.32
C GLY A 383 6.90 14.48 -9.77
N LYS A 384 7.28 13.35 -10.39
CA LYS A 384 7.65 13.30 -11.82
C LYS A 384 6.47 13.65 -12.72
N GLY A 385 5.29 13.11 -12.43
CA GLY A 385 4.07 13.40 -13.18
C GLY A 385 3.72 14.90 -13.17
N LEU A 386 3.73 15.51 -11.98
CA LEU A 386 3.43 16.94 -11.82
C LEU A 386 4.44 17.85 -12.52
N ALA A 387 5.71 17.45 -12.56
CA ALA A 387 6.75 18.20 -13.28
C ALA A 387 6.65 18.05 -14.79
N ALA A 388 6.27 16.86 -15.28
CA ALA A 388 6.20 16.54 -16.71
C ALA A 388 4.91 17.02 -17.38
N VAL A 389 3.81 17.16 -16.63
CA VAL A 389 2.48 17.43 -17.18
C VAL A 389 1.94 18.77 -16.66
N PRO A 390 2.20 19.88 -17.38
CA PRO A 390 1.61 21.16 -17.02
C PRO A 390 0.10 21.12 -17.27
N ALA A 391 -0.70 21.51 -16.26
CA ALA A 391 -2.14 21.63 -16.37
C ALA A 391 -2.68 22.77 -15.49
N ARG A 392 -3.89 23.26 -15.80
CA ARG A 392 -4.55 24.30 -14.99
C ARG A 392 -4.98 23.78 -13.62
N HIS A 393 -5.44 22.53 -13.60
CA HIS A 393 -5.87 21.84 -12.40
C HIS A 393 -5.18 20.49 -12.29
N ARG A 394 -4.87 20.09 -11.06
CA ARG A 394 -4.07 18.89 -10.77
C ARG A 394 -4.76 18.05 -9.73
N ALA A 395 -4.87 16.76 -10.01
CA ALA A 395 -5.55 15.81 -9.15
C ALA A 395 -4.75 14.52 -9.00
N LEU A 396 -4.90 13.90 -7.84
CA LEU A 396 -4.42 12.54 -7.55
C LEU A 396 -5.64 11.68 -7.22
N ILE A 397 -5.73 10.48 -7.77
CA ILE A 397 -6.62 9.41 -7.33
C ILE A 397 -5.73 8.31 -6.75
N LEU A 398 -5.98 7.93 -5.50
CA LEU A 398 -5.48 6.66 -4.97
C LEU A 398 -6.61 5.63 -5.14
N TRP A 399 -6.26 4.49 -5.69
CA TRP A 399 -7.17 3.38 -5.98
C TRP A 399 -6.58 2.13 -5.36
N ASP A 400 -7.37 1.43 -4.53
CA ASP A 400 -7.12 0.10 -3.91
C ASP A 400 -8.01 -0.07 -2.62
N HIS A 401 -7.75 -1.06 -1.78
CA HIS A 401 -8.22 -1.19 -0.40
C HIS A 401 -7.92 0.04 0.46
N GLY A 402 -8.91 0.44 1.26
CA GLY A 402 -8.77 1.47 2.27
C GLY A 402 -9.16 0.98 3.66
N GLY A 403 -8.32 1.27 4.65
CA GLY A 403 -8.51 0.96 6.06
C GLY A 403 -8.99 2.15 6.89
N GLY A 404 -9.37 3.26 6.26
CA GLY A 404 -9.46 4.55 6.92
C GLY A 404 -8.07 4.93 7.45
N TRP A 405 -7.96 5.48 8.65
CA TRP A 405 -6.69 6.00 9.19
C TRP A 405 -5.50 5.01 9.22
N SER A 406 -5.73 3.70 9.12
CA SER A 406 -4.72 2.69 9.42
C SER A 406 -3.93 2.14 8.23
N ALA A 407 -4.50 2.09 7.02
CA ALA A 407 -3.85 1.47 5.85
C ALA A 407 -4.44 1.93 4.52
N HIS A 408 -3.59 2.12 3.51
CA HIS A 408 -3.96 2.57 2.15
C HIS A 408 -3.00 1.94 1.12
N ALA A 409 -3.47 1.56 -0.08
CA ALA A 409 -2.64 0.98 -1.13
C ALA A 409 -1.87 -0.25 -0.61
N THR A 410 -2.67 -1.27 -0.29
CA THR A 410 -2.23 -2.56 0.23
C THR A 410 -1.68 -3.40 -0.91
N ASP A 411 -0.37 -3.49 -0.92
CA ASP A 411 0.41 -4.21 -1.91
C ASP A 411 0.75 -5.59 -1.36
N GLU A 412 0.25 -6.64 -2.01
CA GLU A 412 0.71 -8.01 -1.84
C GLU A 412 1.89 -8.23 -2.78
N LYS A 413 3.02 -8.74 -2.30
CA LYS A 413 4.32 -8.88 -2.99
C LYS A 413 5.24 -7.65 -3.02
N ALA A 414 4.85 -6.58 -2.35
CA ALA A 414 5.70 -5.44 -1.99
C ALA A 414 7.20 -5.79 -1.72
N PRO A 415 8.11 -5.49 -2.67
CA PRO A 415 9.53 -5.77 -2.52
C PRO A 415 10.14 -5.05 -1.32
N GLY A 416 10.84 -5.80 -0.48
CA GLY A 416 11.52 -5.25 0.70
C GLY A 416 10.61 -5.07 1.92
N ALA A 417 9.30 -5.32 1.81
CA ALA A 417 8.37 -5.28 2.92
C ALA A 417 8.43 -6.55 3.79
N PRO A 418 8.15 -6.46 5.10
CA PRO A 418 7.93 -7.63 5.94
C PRO A 418 6.75 -8.46 5.43
N GLU A 419 6.91 -9.79 5.38
CA GLU A 419 5.87 -10.71 4.87
C GLU A 419 5.44 -10.46 3.41
N GLU A 420 6.22 -9.66 2.66
CA GLU A 420 5.90 -9.27 1.28
C GLU A 420 4.52 -8.60 1.21
N THR A 421 4.13 -7.84 2.23
CA THR A 421 2.91 -7.05 2.19
C THR A 421 3.16 -5.70 2.83
N ASP A 422 2.79 -4.63 2.15
CA ASP A 422 2.94 -3.27 2.66
C ASP A 422 1.69 -2.43 2.44
N HIS A 423 1.61 -1.30 3.13
CA HIS A 423 0.57 -0.30 2.90
C HIS A 423 1.08 1.06 3.36
N LEU A 424 0.64 2.11 2.67
CA LEU A 424 0.83 3.47 3.15
C LEU A 424 0.02 3.68 4.43
N THR A 425 0.68 4.22 5.45
CA THR A 425 0.00 4.85 6.58
C THR A 425 -0.37 6.30 6.25
N LEU A 426 -1.32 6.90 6.99
CA LEU A 426 -1.66 8.32 6.83
C LEU A 426 -0.44 9.27 6.92
N PRO A 427 0.49 9.11 7.90
CA PRO A 427 1.71 9.90 7.95
C PRO A 427 2.62 9.74 6.72
N GLU A 428 2.80 8.52 6.22
CA GLU A 428 3.60 8.24 5.02
C GLU A 428 2.95 8.83 3.77
N LEU A 429 1.63 8.73 3.65
CA LEU A 429 0.87 9.39 2.58
C LEU A 429 1.11 10.90 2.59
N ARG A 430 1.08 11.53 3.77
CA ARG A 430 1.37 12.97 3.91
C ARG A 430 2.80 13.30 3.49
N GLU A 431 3.77 12.50 3.93
CA GLU A 431 5.18 12.65 3.57
C GLU A 431 5.37 12.57 2.05
N ALA A 432 4.80 11.54 1.42
CA ALA A 432 4.89 11.31 -0.01
C ALA A 432 4.31 12.48 -0.82
N LEU A 433 3.10 12.95 -0.46
CA LEU A 433 2.45 14.07 -1.15
C LEU A 433 3.19 15.39 -0.94
N ALA A 434 3.64 15.67 0.29
CA ALA A 434 4.38 16.90 0.56
C ALA A 434 5.71 16.93 -0.20
N GLY A 435 6.44 15.80 -0.21
CA GLY A 435 7.66 15.63 -0.97
C GLY A 435 7.43 15.77 -2.48
N ALA A 436 6.39 15.14 -3.03
CA ALA A 436 6.09 15.22 -4.46
C ALA A 436 5.78 16.66 -4.92
N LEU A 437 5.03 17.41 -4.11
CA LEU A 437 4.72 18.81 -4.38
C LEU A 437 5.97 19.69 -4.31
N GLU A 438 6.85 19.43 -3.33
CA GLU A 438 8.13 20.13 -3.19
C GLU A 438 9.06 19.85 -4.39
N ASP A 439 9.23 18.58 -4.76
CA ASP A 439 10.08 18.15 -5.88
C ASP A 439 9.63 18.77 -7.20
N ALA A 440 8.32 18.84 -7.42
CA ALA A 440 7.72 19.46 -8.60
C ALA A 440 7.70 21.01 -8.55
N GLY A 441 8.04 21.62 -7.42
CA GLY A 441 7.95 23.07 -7.21
C GLY A 441 6.51 23.60 -7.28
N GLN A 442 5.53 22.81 -6.83
CA GLN A 442 4.11 23.08 -6.97
C GLN A 442 3.40 23.38 -5.64
N GLY A 443 2.29 24.13 -5.73
CA GLY A 443 1.37 24.29 -4.61
C GLY A 443 0.42 23.09 -4.42
N PRO A 444 -0.55 23.18 -3.48
CA PRO A 444 -1.51 22.12 -3.20
C PRO A 444 -2.26 21.63 -4.45
N LEU A 445 -2.60 20.35 -4.49
CA LEU A 445 -3.49 19.77 -5.51
C LEU A 445 -4.88 20.40 -5.42
N ASP A 446 -5.60 20.41 -6.55
CA ASP A 446 -6.99 20.88 -6.56
C ASP A 446 -7.90 19.87 -5.85
N TRP A 447 -7.70 18.58 -6.06
CA TRP A 447 -8.31 17.55 -5.21
C TRP A 447 -7.49 16.26 -5.14
N VAL A 448 -7.71 15.50 -4.06
CA VAL A 448 -7.27 14.11 -3.91
C VAL A 448 -8.52 13.24 -3.80
N GLY A 449 -8.62 12.26 -4.68
CA GLY A 449 -9.67 11.25 -4.71
C GLY A 449 -9.18 9.97 -4.06
N PHE A 450 -10.04 9.34 -3.28
CA PHE A 450 -9.83 7.99 -2.78
C PHE A 450 -10.92 7.12 -3.39
N ASP A 451 -10.56 6.36 -4.41
CA ASP A 451 -11.34 5.22 -4.91
C ASP A 451 -11.02 4.01 -4.03
N MET A 452 -11.32 4.18 -2.74
CA MET A 452 -10.84 3.34 -1.64
C MET A 452 -11.80 3.42 -0.46
N CYS A 453 -11.90 2.32 0.28
CA CYS A 453 -12.81 2.19 1.40
C CYS A 453 -12.47 3.12 2.58
N LEU A 454 -13.50 3.63 3.28
CA LEU A 454 -13.39 4.28 4.59
C LEU A 454 -12.56 5.59 4.65
N MET A 455 -12.24 6.19 3.50
CA MET A 455 -11.31 7.32 3.42
C MET A 455 -11.91 8.69 3.75
N ALA A 456 -13.24 8.85 3.80
CA ALA A 456 -13.91 10.08 4.22
C ALA A 456 -13.91 10.23 5.75
N GLN A 457 -12.72 10.20 6.34
CA GLN A 457 -12.49 10.35 7.77
C GLN A 457 -11.93 11.74 8.09
N MET A 458 -12.26 12.23 9.29
CA MET A 458 -11.70 13.48 9.81
C MET A 458 -10.17 13.41 9.90
N GLU A 459 -9.63 12.22 10.22
CA GLU A 459 -8.21 11.90 10.22
C GLU A 459 -7.58 12.15 8.84
N THR A 460 -8.14 11.54 7.79
CA THR A 460 -7.66 11.70 6.41
C THR A 460 -7.69 13.16 5.98
N ALA A 461 -8.81 13.86 6.19
CA ALA A 461 -8.95 15.26 5.82
C ALA A 461 -7.94 16.16 6.57
N PHE A 462 -7.70 15.88 7.86
CA PHE A 462 -6.77 16.65 8.68
C PHE A 462 -5.30 16.38 8.30
N GLU A 463 -5.00 15.13 7.93
CA GLU A 463 -3.67 14.72 7.48
C GLU A 463 -3.31 15.35 6.13
N LEU A 464 -4.27 15.49 5.21
CA LEU A 464 -4.06 16.12 3.90
C LEU A 464 -4.16 17.66 3.90
N GLN A 465 -4.44 18.27 5.06
CA GLN A 465 -4.55 19.72 5.18
C GLN A 465 -3.29 20.43 4.63
N GLY A 466 -3.51 21.35 3.69
CA GLY A 466 -2.45 22.13 3.05
C GLY A 466 -1.74 21.42 1.89
N LEU A 467 -2.10 20.17 1.57
CA LEU A 467 -1.55 19.42 0.42
C LEU A 467 -2.57 19.31 -0.73
N ALA A 468 -3.86 19.43 -0.43
CA ALA A 468 -4.93 19.55 -1.42
C ALA A 468 -6.00 20.56 -0.97
N ARG A 469 -6.83 21.02 -1.91
CA ARG A 469 -7.99 21.89 -1.60
C ARG A 469 -9.24 21.09 -1.26
N PHE A 470 -9.50 20.01 -1.99
CA PHE A 470 -10.64 19.12 -1.74
C PHE A 470 -10.21 17.66 -1.62
N VAL A 471 -10.98 16.89 -0.87
CA VAL A 471 -10.90 15.42 -0.84
C VAL A 471 -12.24 14.86 -1.30
N VAL A 472 -12.22 13.83 -2.14
CA VAL A 472 -13.42 13.06 -2.49
C VAL A 472 -13.21 11.62 -2.03
N ALA A 473 -14.06 11.12 -1.15
CA ALA A 473 -13.88 9.81 -0.52
C ALA A 473 -15.20 9.25 0.04
N SER A 474 -15.23 7.94 0.31
CA SER A 474 -16.35 7.25 0.97
C SER A 474 -16.13 7.08 2.47
N GLU A 475 -17.20 7.21 3.27
CA GLU A 475 -17.17 6.85 4.69
C GLU A 475 -17.27 5.34 4.88
N ALA A 476 -17.92 4.66 3.93
CA ALA A 476 -18.17 3.23 3.89
C ALA A 476 -17.16 2.48 3.00
N VAL A 477 -17.27 1.16 2.99
CA VAL A 477 -16.64 0.30 1.97
C VAL A 477 -17.19 0.67 0.60
N GLU A 478 -16.32 0.76 -0.40
CA GLU A 478 -16.70 0.96 -1.80
C GLU A 478 -16.87 -0.40 -2.50
N PRO A 479 -17.82 -0.53 -3.45
CA PRO A 479 -17.92 -1.74 -4.28
C PRO A 479 -16.68 -1.90 -5.15
N GLY A 480 -16.30 -3.13 -5.50
CA GLY A 480 -15.09 -3.39 -6.30
C GLY A 480 -15.05 -2.68 -7.66
N ASP A 481 -16.22 -2.35 -8.22
CA ASP A 481 -16.35 -1.53 -9.44
C ASP A 481 -15.87 -0.08 -9.30
N GLY A 482 -15.55 0.39 -8.09
CA GLY A 482 -14.96 1.70 -7.84
C GLY A 482 -15.71 2.91 -8.42
N TRP A 483 -14.96 3.95 -8.79
CA TRP A 483 -15.52 5.15 -9.38
C TRP A 483 -15.97 4.94 -10.83
N PRO A 484 -17.10 5.53 -11.27
CA PRO A 484 -17.54 5.43 -12.65
C PRO A 484 -16.72 6.36 -13.56
N TYR A 485 -15.52 5.94 -13.99
CA TYR A 485 -14.60 6.75 -14.80
C TYR A 485 -15.25 7.26 -16.10
N GLU A 486 -16.16 6.47 -16.69
CA GLU A 486 -17.01 6.84 -17.83
C GLU A 486 -17.89 8.09 -17.61
N ARG A 487 -18.19 8.41 -16.34
CA ARG A 487 -18.94 9.62 -15.97
C ARG A 487 -18.02 10.72 -15.44
N VAL A 488 -16.92 10.35 -14.78
CA VAL A 488 -15.98 11.27 -14.14
C VAL A 488 -15.09 11.99 -15.15
N LEU A 489 -14.42 11.31 -16.08
CA LEU A 489 -13.49 11.98 -17.00
C LEU A 489 -14.17 12.99 -17.95
N PRO A 490 -15.35 12.69 -18.56
CA PRO A 490 -16.07 13.66 -19.37
C PRO A 490 -16.60 14.86 -18.57
N LEU A 491 -16.85 14.70 -17.26
CA LEU A 491 -17.21 15.81 -16.39
C LEU A 491 -16.05 16.79 -16.27
N LEU A 492 -14.82 16.31 -16.08
CA LEU A 492 -13.62 17.15 -15.93
C LEU A 492 -13.28 17.96 -17.19
N ALA A 493 -13.69 17.48 -18.36
CA ALA A 493 -13.53 18.19 -19.64
C ALA A 493 -14.27 19.54 -19.69
N ARG A 494 -15.32 19.71 -18.87
CA ARG A 494 -16.24 20.85 -18.95
C ARG A 494 -15.56 22.15 -18.54
N PRO A 495 -15.51 23.17 -19.43
CA PRO A 495 -14.64 24.32 -19.21
C PRO A 495 -15.07 25.28 -18.09
N GLU A 496 -16.32 25.22 -17.69
CA GLU A 496 -16.95 26.07 -16.68
C GLU A 496 -16.77 25.56 -15.24
N LEU A 497 -16.38 24.30 -15.04
CA LEU A 497 -16.33 23.72 -13.69
C LEU A 497 -15.10 24.21 -12.93
N THR A 498 -15.35 24.79 -11.77
CA THR A 498 -14.31 25.01 -10.75
C THR A 498 -13.89 23.68 -10.12
N PRO A 499 -12.71 23.58 -9.48
CA PRO A 499 -12.31 22.41 -8.69
C PRO A 499 -13.35 21.96 -7.65
N ARG A 500 -14.04 22.91 -7.01
CA ARG A 500 -15.10 22.63 -6.03
C ARG A 500 -16.31 21.95 -6.68
N GLU A 501 -16.72 22.44 -7.85
CA GLU A 501 -17.85 21.89 -8.60
C GLU A 501 -17.49 20.55 -9.25
N ALA A 502 -16.24 20.37 -9.69
CA ALA A 502 -15.72 19.09 -10.15
C ALA A 502 -15.79 18.04 -9.03
N ALA A 503 -15.27 18.34 -7.83
CA ALA A 503 -15.35 17.44 -6.68
C ALA A 503 -16.80 17.08 -6.30
N ALA A 504 -17.70 18.07 -6.28
CA ALA A 504 -19.12 17.82 -6.04
C ALA A 504 -19.79 16.99 -7.16
N GLY A 505 -19.39 17.21 -8.41
CA GLY A 505 -19.91 16.48 -9.56
C GLY A 505 -19.46 15.03 -9.61
N ILE A 506 -18.25 14.71 -9.13
CA ILE A 506 -17.79 13.32 -8.95
C ILE A 506 -18.71 12.58 -7.98
N VAL A 507 -19.03 13.21 -6.84
CA VAL A 507 -19.98 12.66 -5.84
C VAL A 507 -21.36 12.39 -6.45
N ASP A 508 -21.86 13.32 -7.27
CA ASP A 508 -23.14 13.12 -7.95
C ASP A 508 -23.08 12.04 -9.05
N ALA A 509 -21.96 11.91 -9.77
CA ALA A 509 -21.77 10.90 -10.80
C ALA A 509 -21.71 9.48 -10.21
N PHE A 510 -20.99 9.33 -9.10
CA PHE A 510 -20.90 8.09 -8.33
C PHE A 510 -22.28 7.66 -7.81
N ASP A 511 -22.98 8.56 -7.13
CA ASP A 511 -24.33 8.32 -6.61
C ASP A 511 -25.33 7.97 -7.72
N ALA A 512 -25.28 8.64 -8.86
CA ALA A 512 -26.11 8.29 -10.01
C ALA A 512 -25.79 6.89 -10.53
N SER A 513 -24.50 6.54 -10.67
CA SER A 513 -24.06 5.23 -11.19
C SER A 513 -24.56 4.07 -10.32
N TYR A 514 -24.41 4.20 -9.00
CA TYR A 514 -24.82 3.16 -8.06
C TYR A 514 -26.32 3.12 -7.83
N ARG A 515 -27.03 4.25 -7.94
CA ARG A 515 -28.49 4.26 -7.94
C ARG A 515 -29.06 3.52 -9.15
N ASP A 516 -28.47 3.69 -10.33
CA ASP A 516 -28.87 2.97 -11.55
C ASP A 516 -28.71 1.44 -11.40
N ARG A 517 -27.83 1.00 -10.50
CA ARG A 517 -27.56 -0.40 -10.14
C ARG A 517 -28.32 -0.87 -8.90
N GLU A 518 -29.23 -0.04 -8.36
CA GLU A 518 -30.01 -0.32 -7.15
C GLU A 518 -29.16 -0.62 -5.89
N GLU A 519 -27.94 -0.10 -5.82
CA GLU A 519 -27.04 -0.31 -4.69
C GLU A 519 -27.55 0.43 -3.43
N VAL A 520 -27.48 -0.24 -2.29
CA VAL A 520 -28.03 0.21 -1.02
C VAL A 520 -26.98 0.49 0.06
N THR A 521 -25.69 0.24 -0.19
CA THR A 521 -24.61 0.39 0.80
C THR A 521 -23.42 1.24 0.35
N VAL A 522 -23.66 2.38 -0.31
CA VAL A 522 -22.60 3.30 -0.75
C VAL A 522 -22.73 4.69 -0.14
N THR A 523 -21.58 5.35 0.01
CA THR A 523 -21.46 6.76 0.40
C THR A 523 -20.38 7.41 -0.45
N LEU A 524 -20.50 8.69 -0.78
CA LEU A 524 -19.36 9.47 -1.26
C LEU A 524 -19.53 10.94 -0.85
N SER A 525 -18.43 11.56 -0.43
CA SER A 525 -18.42 12.94 0.05
C SER A 525 -17.23 13.70 -0.50
N ALA A 526 -17.47 14.98 -0.83
CA ALA A 526 -16.45 15.96 -1.17
C ALA A 526 -16.25 16.89 0.03
N LEU A 527 -15.01 17.00 0.51
CA LEU A 527 -14.63 17.76 1.71
C LEU A 527 -13.71 18.93 1.35
N ASP A 528 -13.92 20.09 1.98
CA ASP A 528 -13.15 21.32 1.80
C ASP A 528 -12.02 21.41 2.84
N LEU A 529 -10.77 21.15 2.42
CA LEU A 529 -9.63 21.08 3.34
C LEU A 529 -9.22 22.45 3.89
N ASP A 530 -9.66 23.56 3.30
CA ASP A 530 -9.47 24.88 3.91
C ASP A 530 -10.33 25.06 5.18
N ARG A 531 -11.37 24.22 5.35
CA ARG A 531 -12.28 24.22 6.51
C ARG A 531 -11.93 23.20 7.57
N VAL A 532 -11.09 22.20 7.28
CA VAL A 532 -10.81 21.08 8.21
C VAL A 532 -10.23 21.56 9.54
N GLY A 533 -9.33 22.57 9.52
CA GLY A 533 -8.77 23.12 10.75
C GLY A 533 -9.81 23.84 11.63
N GLN A 534 -10.85 24.44 11.04
CA GLN A 534 -11.96 25.02 11.79
C GLN A 534 -12.85 23.93 12.40
N ALA A 535 -13.16 22.88 11.63
CA ALA A 535 -13.91 21.73 12.12
C ALA A 535 -13.19 21.01 13.28
N ALA A 536 -11.88 20.80 13.19
CA ALA A 536 -11.08 20.20 14.25
C ALA A 536 -11.11 21.04 15.53
N ARG A 537 -10.92 22.37 15.45
CA ARG A 537 -11.00 23.26 16.61
C ARG A 537 -12.40 23.29 17.24
N ALA A 538 -13.45 23.24 16.42
CA ALA A 538 -14.82 23.20 16.92
C ALA A 538 -15.11 21.86 17.62
N LEU A 539 -14.60 20.75 17.08
CA LEU A 539 -14.64 19.44 17.73
C LEU A 539 -13.89 19.47 19.06
N ASP A 540 -12.69 20.05 19.14
CA ASP A 540 -11.92 20.15 20.39
C ASP A 540 -12.65 20.96 21.48
N ALA A 541 -13.32 22.04 21.09
CA ALA A 541 -14.14 22.82 22.00
C ALA A 541 -15.32 21.99 22.53
N LEU A 542 -16.00 21.26 21.65
CA LEU A 542 -17.08 20.33 22.01
C LEU A 542 -16.57 19.20 22.91
N VAL A 543 -15.42 18.60 22.60
CA VAL A 543 -14.77 17.58 23.41
C VAL A 543 -14.45 18.12 24.81
N GLY A 544 -13.91 19.33 24.92
CA GLY A 544 -13.71 19.99 26.21
C GLY A 544 -15.00 20.14 27.01
N ARG A 545 -16.13 20.38 26.35
CA ARG A 545 -17.46 20.41 26.99
C ARG A 545 -17.92 19.02 27.43
N ILE A 546 -17.69 17.99 26.62
CA ILE A 546 -18.01 16.60 26.94
C ILE A 546 -17.24 16.17 28.19
N GLU A 547 -15.93 16.41 28.24
CA GLU A 547 -15.05 16.03 29.33
C GLU A 547 -15.49 16.59 30.69
N GLN A 548 -15.92 17.85 30.74
CA GLN A 548 -16.45 18.48 31.96
C GLN A 548 -17.67 17.74 32.53
N SER A 549 -18.42 17.04 31.68
CA SER A 549 -19.61 16.28 32.05
C SER A 549 -19.40 14.76 32.08
N LEU A 550 -18.20 14.27 31.72
CA LEU A 550 -17.97 12.87 31.38
C LEU A 550 -18.21 11.91 32.56
N GLY A 551 -17.96 12.35 33.79
CA GLY A 551 -18.23 11.53 34.98
C GLY A 551 -19.69 11.04 35.07
N ALA A 552 -20.66 11.85 34.61
CA ALA A 552 -22.06 11.47 34.51
C ALA A 552 -22.49 11.09 33.09
N ALA A 553 -21.82 11.61 32.06
CA ALA A 553 -22.20 11.49 30.66
C ALA A 553 -21.52 10.32 29.91
N TRP A 554 -20.58 9.59 30.51
CA TRP A 554 -19.90 8.48 29.83
C TRP A 554 -20.84 7.40 29.25
N PRO A 555 -22.00 7.04 29.85
CA PRO A 555 -22.92 6.10 29.23
C PRO A 555 -23.59 6.69 27.98
N ALA A 556 -23.87 8.00 27.99
CA ALA A 556 -24.43 8.72 26.86
C ALA A 556 -23.42 8.77 25.70
N LEU A 557 -22.14 9.07 25.98
CA LEU A 557 -21.08 9.05 24.98
C LEU A 557 -20.84 7.64 24.43
N THR A 558 -20.81 6.60 25.28
CA THR A 558 -20.68 5.21 24.81
C THR A 558 -21.83 4.84 23.87
N ARG A 559 -23.07 5.18 24.27
CA ARG A 559 -24.26 4.90 23.46
C ARG A 559 -24.28 5.70 22.15
N SER A 560 -23.84 6.94 22.17
CA SER A 560 -23.84 7.78 20.98
C SER A 560 -22.88 7.24 19.91
N LEU A 561 -21.69 6.77 20.33
CA LEU A 561 -20.72 6.12 19.44
C LEU A 561 -21.17 4.73 18.99
N PHE A 562 -21.85 3.96 19.86
CA PHE A 562 -22.29 2.60 19.51
C PHE A 562 -23.51 2.58 18.57
N PHE A 563 -24.43 3.53 18.73
CA PHE A 563 -25.68 3.60 17.96
C PHE A 563 -25.65 4.61 16.80
N SER A 564 -24.50 5.23 16.53
CA SER A 564 -24.29 6.00 15.29
C SER A 564 -24.24 5.08 14.08
N VAL A 565 -24.27 5.68 12.89
CA VAL A 565 -23.97 4.95 11.66
C VAL A 565 -22.53 4.47 11.77
N GLY A 566 -22.32 3.16 11.67
CA GLY A 566 -21.01 2.52 11.66
C GLY A 566 -20.72 1.93 10.28
N PHE A 567 -19.46 2.01 9.88
CA PHE A 567 -19.00 1.58 8.55
C PHE A 567 -18.33 0.20 8.55
N ALA A 568 -18.35 -0.46 9.71
CA ALA A 568 -17.92 -1.84 9.88
C ALA A 568 -19.12 -2.77 10.15
N ASP A 569 -18.92 -4.08 9.96
CA ASP A 569 -19.93 -5.08 10.26
C ASP A 569 -20.18 -5.22 11.78
N LEU A 570 -21.27 -5.92 12.16
CA LEU A 570 -21.62 -6.14 13.57
C LEU A 570 -20.59 -6.99 14.35
N GLY A 571 -19.74 -7.73 13.64
CA GLY A 571 -18.64 -8.51 14.18
C GLY A 571 -17.37 -7.68 14.45
N ASP A 572 -17.29 -6.43 13.99
CA ASP A 572 -16.14 -5.53 14.19
C ASP A 572 -15.75 -5.41 15.67
N VAL A 573 -16.74 -5.35 16.55
CA VAL A 573 -16.56 -5.30 18.00
C VAL A 573 -15.84 -6.53 18.59
N ARG A 574 -15.67 -7.61 17.82
CA ARG A 574 -14.96 -8.83 18.22
C ARG A 574 -13.52 -8.86 17.72
N ARG A 575 -13.11 -7.91 16.88
CA ARG A 575 -11.78 -7.85 16.26
C ARG A 575 -10.71 -7.24 17.19
N GLY A 576 -11.10 -6.80 18.39
CA GLY A 576 -10.19 -6.21 19.36
C GLY A 576 -9.48 -4.98 18.75
N PRO A 577 -8.15 -4.84 18.91
CA PRO A 577 -7.40 -3.72 18.32
C PRO A 577 -7.41 -3.66 16.78
N LYS A 578 -7.84 -4.72 16.09
CA LYS A 578 -8.03 -4.75 14.62
C LYS A 578 -9.41 -4.26 14.19
N ALA A 579 -10.25 -3.80 15.12
CA ALA A 579 -11.54 -3.23 14.78
C ALA A 579 -11.36 -1.92 14.01
N LEU A 580 -12.14 -1.75 12.95
CA LEU A 580 -12.17 -0.50 12.20
C LEU A 580 -12.71 0.63 13.07
N ALA A 581 -13.73 0.35 13.91
CA ALA A 581 -14.38 1.30 14.81
C ALA A 581 -14.69 2.66 14.15
N SER A 582 -15.00 2.65 12.85
CA SER A 582 -15.30 3.84 12.06
C SER A 582 -16.79 4.16 12.16
N VAL A 583 -17.10 5.38 12.62
CA VAL A 583 -18.48 5.85 12.79
C VAL A 583 -18.67 7.24 12.21
N ASP A 584 -19.89 7.56 11.81
CA ASP A 584 -20.25 8.90 11.36
C ASP A 584 -20.12 9.90 12.51
N LEU A 585 -19.22 10.87 12.34
CA LEU A 585 -18.85 11.83 13.39
C LEU A 585 -20.03 12.75 13.74
N GLY A 586 -20.74 13.26 12.73
CA GLY A 586 -21.84 14.19 12.95
C GLY A 586 -23.07 13.52 13.59
N HIS A 587 -23.41 12.31 13.18
CA HIS A 587 -24.50 11.52 13.73
C HIS A 587 -24.17 11.04 15.15
N ALA A 588 -22.92 10.64 15.41
CA ALA A 588 -22.47 10.34 16.76
C ALA A 588 -22.64 11.56 17.70
N MET A 589 -22.23 12.76 17.27
CA MET A 589 -22.39 13.96 18.08
C MET A 589 -23.85 14.41 18.21
N ALA A 590 -24.68 14.25 17.17
CA ALA A 590 -26.11 14.51 17.25
C ALA A 590 -26.83 13.55 18.22
N ASN A 591 -26.44 12.28 18.25
CA ASN A 591 -26.95 11.32 19.24
C ASN A 591 -26.53 11.70 20.66
N LEU A 592 -25.28 12.14 20.85
CA LEU A 592 -24.82 12.63 22.14
C LEU A 592 -25.59 13.88 22.60
N ALA A 593 -25.83 14.82 21.70
CA ALA A 593 -26.60 16.03 21.98
C ALA A 593 -28.03 15.71 22.45
N ARG A 594 -28.67 14.68 21.88
CA ARG A 594 -29.99 14.19 22.31
C ARG A 594 -29.95 13.52 23.68
N LEU A 595 -28.91 12.73 23.96
CA LEU A 595 -28.76 11.97 25.21
C LEU A 595 -28.27 12.84 26.37
N SER A 596 -27.59 13.96 26.07
CA SER A 596 -27.02 14.88 27.05
C SER A 596 -27.40 16.33 26.73
N PRO A 597 -28.48 16.86 27.32
CA PRO A 597 -28.87 18.26 27.14
C PRO A 597 -27.76 19.26 27.50
N ALA A 598 -26.86 18.89 28.41
CA ALA A 598 -25.71 19.71 28.79
C ALA A 598 -24.70 19.90 27.63
N VAL A 599 -24.64 18.95 26.71
CA VAL A 599 -23.86 19.01 25.46
C VAL A 599 -24.71 19.60 24.35
N GLY A 600 -25.94 19.10 24.15
CA GLY A 600 -26.79 19.50 23.03
C GLY A 600 -27.23 20.98 23.04
N ASN A 601 -27.37 21.59 24.22
CA ASN A 601 -27.72 23.01 24.34
C ASN A 601 -26.50 23.95 24.37
N SER A 602 -25.28 23.41 24.24
CA SER A 602 -24.04 24.18 24.33
C SER A 602 -23.81 25.04 23.08
N ALA A 603 -22.97 26.07 23.21
CA ALA A 603 -22.55 26.85 22.04
C ALA A 603 -21.55 26.06 21.20
N GLU A 604 -20.75 25.21 21.86
CA GLU A 604 -19.73 24.35 21.28
C GLU A 604 -20.34 23.31 20.34
N TYR A 605 -21.45 22.68 20.71
CA TYR A 605 -22.16 21.74 19.82
C TYR A 605 -22.67 22.43 18.55
N ARG A 606 -23.26 23.63 18.68
CA ARG A 606 -23.74 24.41 17.52
C ARG A 606 -22.59 24.84 16.60
N ALA A 607 -21.48 25.29 17.19
CA ALA A 607 -20.28 25.65 16.43
C ALA A 607 -19.66 24.44 15.71
N PHE A 608 -19.69 23.26 16.34
CA PHE A 608 -19.26 22.01 15.71
C PHE A 608 -20.15 21.63 14.53
N GLU A 609 -21.49 21.63 14.69
CA GLU A 609 -22.42 21.31 13.59
C GLU A 609 -22.24 22.26 12.40
N GLU A 610 -22.07 23.56 12.67
CA GLU A 610 -21.80 24.57 11.63
C GLU A 610 -20.46 24.31 10.92
N ALA A 611 -19.40 24.05 11.68
CA ALA A 611 -18.07 23.82 11.11
C ALA A 611 -17.98 22.50 10.32
N LEU A 612 -18.64 21.44 10.80
CA LEU A 612 -18.72 20.17 10.08
C LEU A 612 -19.55 20.32 8.78
N GLY A 613 -20.68 21.02 8.84
CA GLY A 613 -21.48 21.32 7.66
C GLY A 613 -20.72 22.16 6.63
N ALA A 614 -19.87 23.11 7.08
CA ALA A 614 -19.03 23.90 6.19
C ALA A 614 -17.87 23.12 5.57
N LEU A 615 -17.39 22.05 6.22
CA LEU A 615 -16.39 21.13 5.69
C LEU A 615 -16.95 20.30 4.53
N VAL A 616 -18.22 19.88 4.58
CA VAL A 616 -18.83 19.03 3.55
C VAL A 616 -19.32 19.87 2.38
N VAL A 617 -18.65 19.78 1.23
CA VAL A 617 -19.06 20.42 -0.03
C VAL A 617 -20.28 19.72 -0.62
N ARG A 618 -20.22 18.39 -0.65
CA ARG A 618 -21.26 17.52 -1.20
C ARG A 618 -21.19 16.17 -0.49
N SER A 619 -22.34 15.56 -0.23
CA SER A 619 -22.41 14.18 0.27
C SER A 619 -23.62 13.47 -0.32
N ARG A 620 -23.45 12.19 -0.61
CA ARG A 620 -24.48 11.28 -1.12
C ARG A 620 -24.39 9.96 -0.38
N THR A 621 -25.55 9.40 -0.08
CA THR A 621 -25.69 8.18 0.72
C THR A 621 -26.82 7.34 0.16
N SER A 622 -26.60 6.03 0.11
CA SER A 622 -27.63 5.05 -0.18
C SER A 622 -28.54 4.80 1.04
N PRO A 623 -29.68 4.07 0.88
CA PRO A 623 -30.66 3.87 1.95
C PRO A 623 -30.12 3.29 3.28
N ARG A 624 -29.10 2.43 3.26
CA ARG A 624 -28.48 1.88 4.48
C ARG A 624 -27.80 2.96 5.31
N TYR A 625 -27.29 4.01 4.67
CA TYR A 625 -26.49 5.08 5.27
C TYR A 625 -27.22 6.42 5.27
N ARG A 626 -28.56 6.43 5.23
CA ARG A 626 -29.36 7.68 5.13
C ARG A 626 -29.15 8.71 6.24
N GLU A 627 -28.62 8.29 7.39
CA GLU A 627 -28.32 9.17 8.53
C GLU A 627 -26.84 9.64 8.53
N SER A 628 -26.04 9.19 7.55
CA SER A 628 -24.67 9.65 7.36
C SER A 628 -24.65 11.13 6.98
N ARG A 629 -23.58 11.79 7.38
CA ARG A 629 -23.35 13.23 7.26
C ARG A 629 -22.06 13.54 6.50
N GLY A 630 -21.35 12.52 6.02
CA GLY A 630 -20.28 12.66 5.04
C GLY A 630 -18.88 12.70 5.62
N VAL A 631 -18.72 12.58 6.94
CA VAL A 631 -17.42 12.54 7.62
C VAL A 631 -17.46 11.53 8.76
N ALA A 632 -16.66 10.48 8.62
CA ALA A 632 -16.42 9.48 9.65
C ALA A 632 -15.27 9.87 10.60
N VAL A 633 -15.13 9.13 11.69
CA VAL A 633 -14.00 9.22 12.63
C VAL A 633 -13.72 7.85 13.25
N TYR A 634 -12.47 7.57 13.60
CA TYR A 634 -12.13 6.41 14.42
C TYR A 634 -12.60 6.61 15.86
N ALA A 635 -13.53 5.76 16.32
CA ALA A 635 -14.17 5.88 17.62
C ALA A 635 -14.25 4.53 18.37
N PRO A 636 -13.12 3.97 18.84
CA PRO A 636 -13.12 2.78 19.68
C PRO A 636 -13.83 3.07 21.00
N PHE A 637 -15.13 2.84 21.07
CA PHE A 637 -15.95 3.18 22.24
C PHE A 637 -15.68 2.28 23.46
N ARG A 638 -14.84 1.24 23.33
CA ARG A 638 -14.30 0.41 24.41
C ARG A 638 -12.78 0.29 24.30
N LYS A 639 -12.11 0.10 25.44
CA LYS A 639 -10.65 -0.02 25.51
C LYS A 639 -10.09 -1.17 24.69
N ASP A 640 -10.78 -2.31 24.63
CA ASP A 640 -10.33 -3.50 23.89
C ASP A 640 -10.35 -3.30 22.37
N LEU A 641 -11.06 -2.28 21.87
CA LEU A 641 -11.10 -1.91 20.45
C LEU A 641 -10.02 -0.90 20.06
N ALA A 642 -9.36 -0.28 21.04
CA ALA A 642 -8.41 0.79 20.77
C ALA A 642 -7.10 0.23 20.21
N ASN A 643 -6.72 0.73 19.03
CA ASN A 643 -5.45 0.44 18.41
C ASN A 643 -4.41 1.47 18.88
N PRO A 644 -3.29 1.06 19.52
CA PRO A 644 -2.26 1.99 19.97
C PRO A 644 -1.57 2.75 18.83
N ALA A 645 -1.56 2.22 17.60
CA ALA A 645 -0.97 2.89 16.45
C ALA A 645 -1.71 4.18 16.06
N TYR A 646 -2.96 4.37 16.51
CA TYR A 646 -3.73 5.59 16.23
C TYR A 646 -3.02 6.89 16.67
N GLY A 647 -2.19 6.81 17.71
CA GLY A 647 -1.37 7.94 18.17
C GLY A 647 -0.31 8.43 17.16
N GLN A 648 -0.09 7.68 16.07
CA GLN A 648 0.77 8.09 14.96
C GLN A 648 0.06 9.02 13.96
N THR A 649 -1.26 9.17 14.02
CA THR A 649 -1.97 10.12 13.16
C THR A 649 -1.76 11.55 13.66
N ARG A 650 -1.71 12.52 12.75
CA ARG A 650 -1.63 13.94 13.13
C ARG A 650 -2.86 14.38 13.92
N PHE A 651 -4.03 13.90 13.52
CA PHE A 651 -5.29 14.20 14.20
C PHE A 651 -5.30 13.75 15.66
N ALA A 652 -4.83 12.54 15.98
CA ALA A 652 -4.75 12.07 17.36
C ALA A 652 -3.76 12.87 18.22
N ARG A 653 -2.68 13.39 17.62
CA ARG A 653 -1.64 14.17 18.34
C ARG A 653 -2.00 15.64 18.55
N GLU A 654 -2.67 16.26 17.58
CA GLU A 654 -2.91 17.70 17.55
C GLU A 654 -4.31 18.09 18.02
N THR A 655 -5.20 17.12 18.22
CA THR A 655 -6.56 17.34 18.73
C THR A 655 -6.79 16.58 20.03
N ARG A 656 -7.90 16.86 20.71
CA ARG A 656 -8.30 16.24 21.98
C ARG A 656 -9.10 14.96 21.79
N TRP A 657 -9.27 14.48 20.55
CA TRP A 657 -10.11 13.33 20.26
C TRP A 657 -9.60 12.04 20.92
N ALA A 658 -8.30 11.76 20.83
CA ALA A 658 -7.71 10.59 21.48
C ALA A 658 -7.81 10.68 23.02
N GLU A 659 -7.70 11.88 23.58
CA GLU A 659 -7.80 12.14 25.02
C GLU A 659 -9.20 11.82 25.55
N VAL A 660 -10.26 12.25 24.86
CA VAL A 660 -11.64 11.99 25.30
C VAL A 660 -12.01 10.51 25.20
N LEU A 661 -11.49 9.78 24.20
CA LEU A 661 -11.65 8.33 24.11
C LEU A 661 -10.96 7.62 25.28
N ALA A 662 -9.73 8.04 25.61
CA ALA A 662 -9.02 7.50 26.77
C ALA A 662 -9.75 7.82 28.09
N ALA A 663 -10.28 9.04 28.25
CA ALA A 663 -11.06 9.45 29.41
C ALA A 663 -12.37 8.64 29.52
N LEU A 664 -13.02 8.36 28.38
CA LEU A 664 -14.19 7.47 28.31
C LEU A 664 -13.85 6.07 28.81
N HIS A 665 -12.77 5.47 28.31
CA HIS A 665 -12.33 4.13 28.74
C HIS A 665 -12.00 4.08 30.24
N GLN A 666 -11.39 5.14 30.78
CA GLN A 666 -11.12 5.25 32.21
C GLN A 666 -12.41 5.35 33.02
N ALA A 667 -13.40 6.13 32.55
CA ALA A 667 -14.70 6.23 33.20
C ALA A 667 -15.44 4.89 33.22
N GLN A 668 -15.40 4.15 32.11
CA GLN A 668 -15.94 2.79 32.01
C GLN A 668 -15.25 1.81 32.99
N ALA A 669 -13.92 1.87 33.10
CA ALA A 669 -13.17 0.98 33.99
C ALA A 669 -13.42 1.24 35.48
N ARG A 670 -13.79 2.48 35.86
CA ARG A 670 -14.16 2.83 37.24
C ARG A 670 -15.58 2.38 37.60
N TRP A 671 -16.38 1.98 36.63
CA TRP A 671 -17.75 1.50 36.86
C TRP A 671 -17.71 0.03 37.32
N ASP A 672 -17.76 -0.16 38.64
CA ASP A 672 -17.68 -1.46 39.32
C ASP A 672 -19.03 -2.18 39.47
N ARG A 673 -20.14 -1.54 39.04
CA ARG A 673 -21.48 -2.12 39.12
C ARG A 673 -21.81 -2.87 37.84
N ALA A 674 -21.90 -4.20 37.92
CA ALA A 674 -22.44 -4.97 36.81
C ALA A 674 -23.83 -4.42 36.42
N PRO A 675 -24.08 -4.07 35.14
CA PRO A 675 -25.40 -3.65 34.72
C PRO A 675 -26.40 -4.76 35.04
N ARG A 676 -27.46 -4.43 35.77
CA ARG A 676 -28.60 -5.33 35.92
C ARG A 676 -29.50 -5.16 34.71
N ILE A 677 -29.71 -6.25 33.98
CA ILE A 677 -30.75 -6.32 32.97
C ILE A 677 -32.04 -6.70 33.71
N ASP A 678 -32.85 -5.70 34.03
CA ASP A 678 -34.18 -5.87 34.61
C ASP A 678 -35.24 -5.56 33.54
N GLY A 679 -36.31 -6.35 33.46
CA GLY A 679 -37.45 -6.05 32.59
C GLY A 679 -37.19 -6.17 31.09
N ILE A 680 -36.61 -7.28 30.61
CA ILE A 680 -36.57 -7.57 29.17
C ILE A 680 -38.01 -7.78 28.67
N GLU A 681 -38.52 -6.82 27.90
CA GLU A 681 -39.75 -6.97 27.13
C GLU A 681 -39.41 -7.31 25.68
N THR A 682 -39.88 -8.47 25.22
CA THR A 682 -39.74 -8.88 23.82
C THR A 682 -40.91 -8.29 23.03
N VAL A 683 -40.66 -7.20 22.31
CA VAL A 683 -41.66 -6.62 21.40
C VAL A 683 -41.51 -7.28 20.02
N SER A 684 -42.54 -8.00 19.58
CA SER A 684 -42.59 -8.53 18.21
C SER A 684 -42.86 -7.39 17.23
N LEU A 685 -41.89 -7.05 16.39
CA LEU A 685 -42.03 -6.06 15.31
C LEU A 685 -42.92 -6.54 14.14
N LEU A 686 -43.60 -7.70 14.28
CA LEU A 686 -44.41 -8.33 13.24
C LEU A 686 -45.92 -8.33 13.54
N ARG A 687 -46.41 -7.46 14.41
CA ARG A 687 -47.87 -7.26 14.56
C ARG A 687 -48.24 -5.79 14.64
N GLY A 688 -48.76 -5.30 13.50
CA GLY A 688 -49.82 -4.28 13.40
C GLY A 688 -49.45 -2.88 13.83
#